data_AF-A0AAN8MNR3-F1
#
_entry.id   AF-A0AAN8MNR3-F1
#
_cell.length_a   1.000
_cell.length_b   1.000
_cell.length_c   1.000
_cell.angle_alpha   90.00
_cell.angle_beta   90.00
_cell.angle_gamma   90.00
#
_symmetry.space_group_name_H-M   'P 1'
#
loop_
_entity.id
_entity.type
_entity.pdbx_description
1 polymer ?
#
loop_
_entity_poly.entity_id
_entity_poly.type
_entity_poly.pdbx_seq_one_letter_code
_entity_poly.pdbx_strand_id
1 'polypeptide(L)'
;MAQRWSTQGAAGYYTQPENAAYYPQNRQNSQASIVSARRVAGHQATPEHVYSHALRIGFLNYLLQPRKRVAVTQPAPKPTSAYSSSAGALLAEFSSGPKSAKLPKVDFVTVFQRRLEGTIIGREPGKEYKDPLVKRTFAVFLNQLIDPERRKVLHKSRRAEDMILLFISRATNELQLAVNSGGLVGVTKENVGLLVDRHVALFIRLIVLCLKDNGWASGHSELVNKLSTLESRMLAHDKNLVDAQNTAQQPAQITEEVPLSYDVREMPYVQTVARIFRISLTQAQNDINRNRQAWSDTIAMKELKLYGARIHAGAKATLTADDFDTDDGYEAWKAGELEYIPLMQEAMVTANPGLASIDINGDQVNGFQSHTDGAEGIFTFIPPSPKEYFRVLLKMCFDNHAGPAAESESDELLPPVLSFEEISLIDACSVRWRIPAFTKSIMVLGLVREMYAESRADLDTVDKAFEYLKGAVATPWEQWTIPDQTLQRKNLSSFYDNILRELYHAVMQCFDLKPPSLDEYMYILTNHLYPNPLFSAGKDLDTFIGSVKDGLKVRAEEVYSGFTKDIPENREEWDMYHIVELGKKLIGLIKRLSKKFPEPILGKVKIDFLTIEGIFPAFAEDAENIIKGIFRSSQEKGEELDIQDAFDMYQGLIEVRDIYDQVIKSPFPFDIEQMIQDFVWRWLSNIDVKILEWVENALKGDEFKVKSENGTMANDRHSVSVEDVFRSFIQNIKALKDLNWADEYQEAKFFTALSKSIGTGLMYYCEKVENLFTQEMDRVTPEQEAARNKTQKEKLLAYFNSKEKVEPFNFLPETCVKFNNIEYAIHQLDLIEKSINVDRCAAIIAKNTPVYQPKKQSSNKYLFTIKIVEAEDLKACDINGLSDPYVVLGDEYHKRLAKTRVMYSTLNPRFDETVEITTGGPVLLTATIWDHDTVGEHDYVGRAPIKLDPSYFGDYEPRVTHATIQSGSSMI
;
A
#
# COMPACT_ATOMS: atom_id res chain seq x y z
N MET A 1 25.89 -15.75 -38.05
CA MET A 1 26.51 -17.05 -38.38
C MET A 1 25.62 -18.15 -37.81
N ALA A 2 25.07 -18.98 -38.67
CA ALA A 2 24.27 -20.13 -38.29
C ALA A 2 25.18 -21.32 -37.97
N GLN A 3 24.87 -22.09 -36.93
CA GLN A 3 25.07 -23.54 -36.94
C GLN A 3 24.27 -24.24 -35.83
N ARG A 4 23.39 -25.14 -36.29
CA ARG A 4 22.79 -26.27 -35.56
C ARG A 4 23.88 -27.29 -35.17
N TRP A 5 23.58 -28.14 -34.18
CA TRP A 5 23.69 -29.63 -34.11
C TRP A 5 23.12 -30.04 -32.73
N SER A 6 21.94 -30.66 -32.64
CA SER A 6 21.60 -32.10 -32.78
C SER A 6 21.94 -32.99 -31.57
N THR A 7 20.92 -33.76 -31.22
CA THR A 7 20.63 -34.68 -30.12
C THR A 7 21.38 -36.03 -30.09
N GLN A 8 21.22 -36.73 -28.94
CA GLN A 8 21.51 -38.14 -28.56
C GLN A 8 22.86 -38.33 -27.86
N GLY A 9 23.02 -38.99 -26.70
CA GLY A 9 22.11 -39.70 -25.79
C GLY A 9 22.98 -40.63 -24.90
N ALA A 10 22.68 -40.75 -23.60
CA ALA A 10 23.16 -41.86 -22.76
C ALA A 10 22.32 -41.97 -21.48
N ALA A 11 21.75 -43.15 -21.28
CA ALA A 11 20.96 -43.55 -20.13
C ALA A 11 21.87 -43.91 -18.92
N GLY A 12 21.37 -43.66 -17.70
CA GLY A 12 22.00 -44.05 -16.45
C GLY A 12 21.02 -43.94 -15.27
N TYR A 13 20.77 -45.08 -14.63
CA TYR A 13 19.69 -45.40 -13.69
C TYR A 13 19.73 -44.78 -12.27
N TYR A 14 18.54 -44.70 -11.66
CA TYR A 14 18.14 -44.74 -10.22
C TYR A 14 18.76 -43.76 -9.19
N THR A 15 17.94 -42.87 -8.61
CA THR A 15 17.21 -43.06 -7.32
C THR A 15 16.36 -41.82 -6.98
N GLN A 16 15.06 -41.99 -6.74
CA GLN A 16 14.17 -40.99 -6.10
C GLN A 16 14.25 -41.12 -4.57
N PRO A 17 14.13 -40.04 -3.79
CA PRO A 17 13.69 -40.11 -2.40
C PRO A 17 12.16 -39.97 -2.32
N GLU A 18 11.53 -40.93 -1.65
CA GLU A 18 10.14 -40.92 -1.23
C GLU A 18 9.88 -39.77 -0.23
N ASN A 19 8.74 -39.09 -0.35
CA ASN A 19 7.98 -38.69 0.84
C ASN A 19 6.49 -38.53 0.53
N ALA A 20 5.74 -39.35 1.24
CA ALA A 20 4.32 -39.62 1.25
C ALA A 20 3.38 -38.40 1.30
N ALA A 21 2.41 -38.38 0.38
CA ALA A 21 1.05 -37.97 0.67
C ALA A 21 0.12 -39.15 0.28
N TYR A 22 -0.63 -39.66 1.25
CA TYR A 22 -1.56 -40.77 1.11
C TYR A 22 -2.66 -40.42 0.10
N TYR A 23 -2.65 -41.05 -1.07
CA TYR A 23 -3.78 -41.10 -2.00
C TYR A 23 -4.58 -42.38 -1.72
N PRO A 24 -5.91 -42.33 -1.51
CA PRO A 24 -6.75 -43.51 -1.64
C PRO A 24 -6.76 -43.91 -3.13
N GLN A 25 -6.75 -45.21 -3.39
CA GLN A 25 -6.64 -45.83 -4.72
C GLN A 25 -7.71 -45.31 -5.70
N ASN A 26 -7.33 -44.35 -6.55
CA ASN A 26 -8.14 -43.89 -7.67
C ASN A 26 -8.16 -44.93 -8.79
N ARG A 27 -9.36 -45.27 -9.28
CA ARG A 27 -9.63 -45.99 -10.52
C ARG A 27 -8.94 -45.27 -11.69
N GLN A 28 -7.68 -45.58 -11.99
CA GLN A 28 -7.02 -45.06 -13.18
C GLN A 28 -7.38 -45.88 -14.42
N ASN A 29 -8.04 -45.19 -15.35
CA ASN A 29 -7.73 -45.14 -16.78
C ASN A 29 -7.45 -46.47 -17.51
N SER A 30 -8.51 -47.02 -18.09
CA SER A 30 -8.48 -47.48 -19.49
C SER A 30 -9.92 -47.70 -20.00
N GLN A 31 -10.65 -46.62 -20.34
CA GLN A 31 -11.81 -46.61 -21.27
C GLN A 31 -12.66 -45.32 -21.19
N ALA A 32 -12.48 -44.47 -20.17
CA ALA A 32 -13.32 -43.29 -19.95
C ALA A 32 -13.25 -42.20 -21.05
N SER A 33 -12.17 -42.17 -21.84
CA SER A 33 -11.98 -41.20 -22.94
C SER A 33 -12.72 -41.56 -24.24
N ILE A 34 -13.32 -42.74 -24.35
CA ILE A 34 -14.07 -43.16 -25.56
C ILE A 34 -15.59 -43.25 -25.30
N VAL A 35 -16.01 -43.44 -24.05
CA VAL A 35 -17.43 -43.66 -23.72
C VAL A 35 -18.24 -42.36 -23.63
N SER A 36 -17.62 -41.24 -23.22
CA SER A 36 -18.31 -39.93 -23.18
C SER A 36 -18.50 -39.29 -24.56
N ALA A 37 -17.69 -39.68 -25.57
CA ALA A 37 -17.80 -39.19 -26.94
C ALA A 37 -19.04 -39.71 -27.69
N ARG A 38 -19.75 -40.72 -27.17
CA ARG A 38 -20.99 -41.24 -27.77
C ARG A 38 -22.27 -40.51 -27.36
N ARG A 39 -22.21 -39.46 -26.53
CA ARG A 39 -23.37 -38.58 -26.22
C ARG A 39 -23.68 -37.53 -27.31
N VAL A 40 -22.97 -37.51 -28.44
CA VAL A 40 -23.02 -36.40 -29.43
C VAL A 40 -23.92 -36.66 -30.65
N ALA A 41 -24.70 -37.74 -30.69
CA ALA A 41 -25.63 -38.00 -31.80
C ALA A 41 -27.11 -37.73 -31.44
N GLY A 42 -27.37 -36.67 -30.66
CA GLY A 42 -28.73 -36.16 -30.37
C GLY A 42 -28.81 -34.68 -30.74
N HIS A 43 -29.97 -34.23 -31.25
CA HIS A 43 -30.20 -32.87 -31.75
C HIS A 43 -29.69 -31.78 -30.78
N GLN A 44 -28.87 -30.84 -31.27
CA GLN A 44 -28.48 -29.66 -30.51
C GLN A 44 -29.71 -28.91 -30.00
N ALA A 45 -29.72 -28.52 -28.71
CA ALA A 45 -30.81 -27.76 -28.12
C ALA A 45 -30.94 -26.39 -28.80
N THR A 46 -31.99 -26.18 -29.59
CA THR A 46 -32.30 -24.90 -30.23
C THR A 46 -33.18 -24.05 -29.30
N PRO A 47 -33.19 -22.71 -29.44
CA PRO A 47 -34.11 -21.84 -28.70
C PRO A 47 -35.57 -22.26 -28.80
N GLU A 48 -36.00 -22.79 -29.96
CA GLU A 48 -37.37 -23.28 -30.16
C GLU A 48 -37.68 -24.52 -29.31
N HIS A 49 -36.73 -25.46 -29.23
CA HIS A 49 -36.88 -26.66 -28.38
C HIS A 49 -36.95 -26.28 -26.89
N VAL A 50 -36.14 -25.31 -26.47
CA VAL A 50 -36.08 -24.83 -25.08
C VAL A 50 -37.33 -24.03 -24.72
N TYR A 51 -37.84 -23.19 -25.63
CA TYR A 51 -39.11 -22.48 -25.49
C TYR A 51 -40.24 -23.47 -25.14
N SER A 52 -40.38 -24.55 -25.91
CA SER A 52 -41.43 -25.54 -25.69
C SER A 52 -41.36 -26.14 -24.28
N HIS A 53 -40.16 -26.52 -23.82
CA HIS A 53 -40.00 -27.12 -22.50
C HIS A 53 -40.13 -26.11 -21.36
N ALA A 54 -39.64 -24.88 -21.52
CA ALA A 54 -39.82 -23.82 -20.53
C ALA A 54 -41.30 -23.43 -20.40
N LEU A 55 -42.04 -23.39 -21.52
CA LEU A 55 -43.48 -23.16 -21.55
C LEU A 55 -44.25 -24.25 -20.81
N ARG A 56 -43.87 -25.52 -20.97
CA ARG A 56 -44.42 -26.66 -20.20
C ARG A 56 -44.25 -26.45 -18.70
N ILE A 57 -43.06 -26.03 -18.25
CA ILE A 57 -42.81 -25.76 -16.82
C ILE A 57 -43.63 -24.57 -16.33
N GLY A 58 -43.68 -23.49 -17.10
CA GLY A 58 -44.48 -22.31 -16.74
C GLY A 58 -45.97 -22.64 -16.60
N PHE A 59 -46.51 -23.45 -17.51
CA PHE A 59 -47.90 -23.92 -17.45
C PHE A 59 -48.13 -24.91 -16.29
N LEU A 60 -47.22 -25.88 -16.09
CA LEU A 60 -47.31 -26.84 -14.99
C LEU A 60 -47.26 -26.12 -13.63
N ASN A 61 -46.44 -25.09 -13.48
CA ASN A 61 -46.38 -24.32 -12.24
C ASN A 61 -47.74 -23.67 -11.92
N TYR A 62 -48.44 -23.15 -12.93
CA TYR A 62 -49.80 -22.63 -12.78
C TYR A 62 -50.81 -23.73 -12.38
N LEU A 63 -50.73 -24.92 -12.98
CA LEU A 63 -51.59 -26.05 -12.61
C LEU A 63 -51.38 -26.53 -11.17
N LEU A 64 -50.16 -26.37 -10.63
CA LEU A 64 -49.78 -26.77 -9.28
C LEU A 64 -49.99 -25.65 -8.25
N GLN A 65 -50.60 -24.52 -8.62
CA GLN A 65 -51.01 -23.51 -7.64
C GLN A 65 -52.22 -24.02 -6.82
N PRO A 66 -52.29 -23.69 -5.52
CA PRO A 66 -53.39 -24.12 -4.67
C PRO A 66 -54.75 -23.62 -5.23
N ARG A 67 -55.67 -24.56 -5.44
CA ARG A 67 -56.99 -24.27 -6.05
C ARG A 67 -57.80 -23.31 -5.17
N LYS A 68 -58.30 -22.21 -5.74
CA LYS A 68 -59.24 -21.31 -5.06
C LYS A 68 -60.60 -22.01 -4.90
N ARG A 69 -61.00 -22.29 -3.66
CA ARG A 69 -62.32 -22.83 -3.33
C ARG A 69 -63.32 -21.69 -3.13
N VAL A 70 -64.41 -21.70 -3.88
CA VAL A 70 -65.52 -20.73 -3.71
C VAL A 70 -66.77 -21.51 -3.31
N ALA A 71 -67.44 -21.06 -2.24
CA ALA A 71 -68.70 -21.67 -1.81
C ALA A 71 -69.82 -21.34 -2.80
N VAL A 72 -70.54 -22.35 -3.29
CA VAL A 72 -71.67 -22.16 -4.21
C VAL A 72 -72.95 -21.93 -3.42
N THR A 73 -73.51 -20.73 -3.53
CA THR A 73 -74.88 -20.39 -3.08
C THR A 73 -75.90 -20.81 -4.15
N GLN A 74 -76.95 -21.56 -3.76
CA GLN A 74 -78.14 -21.80 -4.59
C GLN A 74 -78.86 -20.48 -4.98
N PRO A 75 -79.60 -20.43 -6.11
CA PRO A 75 -80.22 -19.20 -6.57
C PRO A 75 -81.37 -18.76 -5.64
N ALA A 76 -81.36 -17.47 -5.29
CA ALA A 76 -82.29 -16.87 -4.34
C ALA A 76 -83.73 -16.74 -4.88
N PRO A 77 -84.77 -16.94 -4.04
CA PRO A 77 -85.97 -16.14 -4.16
C PRO A 77 -85.63 -14.72 -3.69
N LYS A 78 -85.82 -13.72 -4.56
CA LYS A 78 -85.82 -12.29 -4.17
C LYS A 78 -87.25 -11.88 -3.75
N PRO A 79 -87.44 -10.76 -3.02
CA PRO A 79 -86.53 -10.05 -2.13
C PRO A 79 -87.16 -9.82 -0.74
N THR A 80 -86.34 -9.58 0.30
CA THR A 80 -86.75 -8.70 1.40
C THR A 80 -85.53 -8.07 2.07
N SER A 81 -85.45 -6.76 1.90
CA SER A 81 -84.79 -5.75 2.73
C SER A 81 -84.56 -6.15 4.19
N ALA A 82 -83.31 -6.07 4.67
CA ALA A 82 -82.89 -5.27 5.83
C ALA A 82 -81.38 -5.46 6.12
N TYR A 83 -80.55 -4.50 5.71
CA TYR A 83 -79.22 -4.29 6.29
C TYR A 83 -79.38 -3.54 7.61
N SER A 84 -78.90 -4.09 8.74
CA SER A 84 -78.70 -3.35 9.99
C SER A 84 -78.06 -4.18 11.11
N SER A 85 -76.75 -4.03 11.35
CA SER A 85 -76.20 -3.90 12.71
C SER A 85 -74.77 -3.35 12.66
N SER A 86 -74.60 -2.07 12.93
CA SER A 86 -73.27 -1.44 13.10
C SER A 86 -72.61 -1.87 14.41
N ALA A 87 -71.30 -1.66 14.59
CA ALA A 87 -70.59 -1.93 15.85
C ALA A 87 -71.31 -1.42 17.11
N GLY A 88 -72.03 -0.29 17.02
CA GLY A 88 -72.83 0.24 18.14
C GLY A 88 -74.05 -0.62 18.50
N ALA A 89 -74.70 -1.26 17.53
CA ALA A 89 -75.86 -2.14 17.77
C ALA A 89 -75.44 -3.46 18.42
N LEU A 90 -74.33 -4.05 17.96
CA LEU A 90 -73.77 -5.28 18.54
C LEU A 90 -73.26 -5.06 19.97
N LEU A 91 -72.74 -3.87 20.28
CA LEU A 91 -72.33 -3.54 21.66
C LEU A 91 -73.53 -3.25 22.57
N ALA A 92 -74.59 -2.64 22.05
CA ALA A 92 -75.83 -2.39 22.80
C ALA A 92 -76.49 -3.71 23.22
N GLU A 93 -76.51 -4.71 22.34
CA GLU A 93 -76.97 -6.07 22.62
C GLU A 93 -76.08 -6.81 23.65
N PHE A 94 -74.80 -6.45 23.73
CA PHE A 94 -73.85 -6.99 24.71
C PHE A 94 -73.94 -6.33 26.10
N SER A 95 -74.45 -5.09 26.17
CA SER A 95 -74.53 -4.28 27.39
C SER A 95 -75.75 -4.57 28.28
N SER A 96 -76.71 -5.37 27.80
CA SER A 96 -78.02 -5.64 28.44
C SER A 96 -78.03 -6.81 29.43
N GLY A 97 -76.87 -7.39 29.78
CA GLY A 97 -76.76 -8.50 30.74
C GLY A 97 -76.56 -8.06 32.21
N PRO A 98 -77.15 -8.76 33.22
CA PRO A 98 -77.04 -8.40 34.62
C PRO A 98 -75.72 -8.93 35.23
N LYS A 99 -74.59 -8.24 34.94
CA LYS A 99 -73.27 -8.20 35.64
C LYS A 99 -72.17 -7.94 34.58
N SER A 100 -71.78 -6.68 34.40
CA SER A 100 -70.61 -6.32 33.58
C SER A 100 -69.31 -6.56 34.38
N ALA A 101 -68.38 -7.31 33.79
CA ALA A 101 -67.11 -7.67 34.40
C ALA A 101 -66.14 -6.47 34.35
N LYS A 102 -65.67 -6.02 35.51
CA LYS A 102 -64.83 -4.81 35.62
C LYS A 102 -63.38 -5.09 35.28
N LEU A 103 -62.73 -4.18 34.55
CA LEU A 103 -61.29 -4.18 34.28
C LEU A 103 -60.46 -4.09 35.59
N PRO A 104 -59.21 -4.60 35.61
CA PRO A 104 -58.36 -4.63 36.80
C PRO A 104 -58.23 -3.25 37.51
N LYS A 105 -58.18 -3.24 38.85
CA LYS A 105 -58.17 -2.00 39.66
C LYS A 105 -56.88 -1.19 39.57
N VAL A 106 -55.74 -1.83 39.32
CA VAL A 106 -54.43 -1.17 39.39
C VAL A 106 -53.77 -1.25 38.02
N ASP A 107 -53.40 -0.09 37.49
CA ASP A 107 -52.55 0.14 36.32
C ASP A 107 -52.99 -0.37 34.93
N PHE A 108 -54.19 -0.94 34.76
CA PHE A 108 -54.68 -1.34 33.41
C PHE A 108 -54.64 -0.19 32.40
N VAL A 109 -55.21 0.98 32.74
CA VAL A 109 -55.27 2.12 31.82
C VAL A 109 -53.87 2.61 31.44
N THR A 110 -52.92 2.59 32.39
CA THR A 110 -51.53 2.99 32.16
C THR A 110 -50.79 1.99 31.27
N VAL A 111 -51.00 0.68 31.47
CA VAL A 111 -50.43 -0.38 30.62
C VAL A 111 -51.02 -0.34 29.22
N PHE A 112 -52.34 -0.16 29.11
CA PHE A 112 -53.03 -0.05 27.83
C PHE A 112 -52.60 1.20 27.05
N GLN A 113 -52.36 2.32 27.75
CA GLN A 113 -51.82 3.54 27.13
C GLN A 113 -50.44 3.29 26.51
N ARG A 114 -49.49 2.67 27.24
CA ARG A 114 -48.15 2.38 26.69
C ARG A 114 -48.20 1.46 25.47
N ARG A 115 -49.12 0.49 25.47
CA ARG A 115 -49.29 -0.42 24.34
C ARG A 115 -49.90 0.29 23.13
N LEU A 116 -50.86 1.18 23.33
CA LEU A 116 -51.38 2.07 22.29
C LEU A 116 -50.28 2.96 21.71
N GLU A 117 -49.43 3.57 22.54
CA GLU A 117 -48.24 4.32 22.08
C GLU A 117 -47.31 3.45 21.21
N GLY A 118 -47.11 2.19 21.62
CA GLY A 118 -46.37 1.18 20.85
C GLY A 118 -46.93 0.90 19.45
N THR A 119 -48.26 0.86 19.29
CA THR A 119 -48.89 0.69 17.96
C THR A 119 -48.61 1.88 17.02
N ILE A 120 -48.60 3.11 17.55
CA ILE A 120 -48.35 4.33 16.76
C ILE A 120 -46.89 4.37 16.27
N ILE A 121 -45.94 4.05 17.17
CA ILE A 121 -44.50 4.02 16.87
C ILE A 121 -44.11 2.78 16.04
N GLY A 122 -45.02 1.82 15.84
CA GLY A 122 -44.82 0.62 15.02
C GLY A 122 -44.05 -0.50 15.73
N ARG A 123 -44.01 -0.49 17.07
CA ARG A 123 -43.39 -1.52 17.92
C ARG A 123 -44.31 -2.70 18.24
N GLU A 124 -45.62 -2.56 18.03
CA GLU A 124 -46.58 -3.65 18.30
C GLU A 124 -46.46 -4.77 17.23
N PRO A 125 -46.34 -6.04 17.63
CA PRO A 125 -46.30 -7.16 16.69
C PRO A 125 -47.65 -7.35 15.98
N GLY A 126 -47.59 -7.65 14.67
CA GLY A 126 -48.75 -7.80 13.79
C GLY A 126 -48.70 -6.84 12.60
N LYS A 127 -48.87 -7.36 11.38
CA LYS A 127 -48.84 -6.54 10.16
C LYS A 127 -50.05 -5.59 10.12
N GLU A 128 -51.16 -5.99 10.75
CA GLU A 128 -52.41 -5.23 10.88
C GLU A 128 -52.26 -3.91 11.66
N TYR A 129 -51.38 -3.83 12.66
CA TYR A 129 -51.13 -2.61 13.44
C TYR A 129 -50.17 -1.63 12.75
N LYS A 130 -49.55 -2.05 11.64
CA LYS A 130 -48.69 -1.19 10.82
C LYS A 130 -49.49 -0.34 9.82
N ASP A 131 -50.78 -0.62 9.64
CA ASP A 131 -51.68 0.12 8.77
C ASP A 131 -51.80 1.60 9.20
N PRO A 132 -51.49 2.58 8.31
CA PRO A 132 -51.58 4.00 8.60
C PRO A 132 -52.96 4.47 9.11
N LEU A 133 -54.06 3.87 8.62
CA LEU A 133 -55.42 4.21 9.05
C LEU A 133 -55.71 3.72 10.47
N VAL A 134 -55.22 2.53 10.82
CA VAL A 134 -55.33 1.98 12.17
C VAL A 134 -54.55 2.85 13.14
N LYS A 135 -53.29 3.20 12.82
CA LYS A 135 -52.47 4.10 13.65
C LYS A 135 -53.15 5.45 13.90
N ARG A 136 -53.79 6.01 12.87
CA ARG A 136 -54.50 7.30 12.98
C ARG A 136 -55.70 7.23 13.92
N THR A 137 -56.57 6.23 13.79
CA THR A 137 -57.73 6.07 14.70
C THR A 137 -57.31 5.75 16.14
N PHE A 138 -56.21 5.01 16.34
CA PHE A 138 -55.66 4.70 17.66
C PHE A 138 -55.04 5.94 18.30
N ALA A 139 -54.37 6.80 17.53
CA ALA A 139 -53.84 8.09 18.01
C ALA A 139 -54.95 9.04 18.48
N VAL A 140 -56.08 9.11 17.75
CA VAL A 140 -57.23 9.94 18.15
C VAL A 140 -57.80 9.49 19.49
N PHE A 141 -57.82 8.18 19.77
CA PHE A 141 -58.24 7.65 21.06
C PHE A 141 -57.19 7.85 22.15
N LEU A 142 -55.90 7.72 21.84
CA LEU A 142 -54.82 7.99 22.80
C LEU A 142 -54.91 9.42 23.35
N ASN A 143 -55.23 10.40 22.50
CA ASN A 143 -55.46 11.79 22.94
C ASN A 143 -56.62 11.90 23.95
N GLN A 144 -57.60 11.00 23.92
CA GLN A 144 -58.69 10.95 24.91
C GLN A 144 -58.25 10.33 26.24
N LEU A 145 -57.26 9.43 26.22
CA LEU A 145 -56.69 8.83 27.42
C LEU A 145 -55.68 9.76 28.12
N ILE A 146 -55.05 10.67 27.37
CA ILE A 146 -54.12 11.67 27.90
C ILE A 146 -54.87 12.79 28.65
N ASP A 147 -56.09 13.14 28.23
CA ASP A 147 -56.93 14.14 28.92
C ASP A 147 -57.24 13.69 30.38
N PRO A 148 -56.76 14.43 31.40
CA PRO A 148 -56.85 14.01 32.80
C PRO A 148 -58.29 13.91 33.31
N GLU A 149 -59.23 14.69 32.79
CA GLU A 149 -60.65 14.62 33.20
C GLU A 149 -61.33 13.38 32.60
N ARG A 150 -61.06 13.07 31.32
CA ARG A 150 -61.59 11.85 30.67
C ARG A 150 -60.94 10.59 31.22
N ARG A 151 -59.65 10.65 31.54
CA ARG A 151 -58.91 9.56 32.19
C ARG A 151 -59.52 9.22 33.56
N LYS A 152 -59.89 10.21 34.37
CA LYS A 152 -60.61 9.99 35.65
C LYS A 152 -61.95 9.28 35.44
N VAL A 153 -62.72 9.66 34.41
CA VAL A 153 -64.01 9.02 34.08
C VAL A 153 -63.83 7.54 33.72
N LEU A 154 -62.82 7.22 32.90
CA LEU A 154 -62.53 5.84 32.49
C LEU A 154 -62.00 4.98 33.66
N HIS A 155 -61.16 5.55 34.54
CA HIS A 155 -60.73 4.89 35.77
C HIS A 155 -61.89 4.62 36.75
N LYS A 156 -62.90 5.50 36.80
CA LYS A 156 -64.05 5.35 37.71
C LYS A 156 -65.05 4.30 37.21
N SER A 157 -65.28 4.23 35.90
CA SER A 157 -66.19 3.25 35.29
C SER A 157 -65.65 1.81 35.41
N ARG A 158 -64.36 1.60 35.09
CA ARG A 158 -63.72 0.27 35.02
C ARG A 158 -64.44 -0.73 34.10
N ARG A 159 -65.24 -0.27 33.14
CA ARG A 159 -65.93 -1.12 32.15
C ARG A 159 -65.18 -1.07 30.82
N ALA A 160 -64.90 -2.23 30.23
CA ALA A 160 -64.27 -2.31 28.91
C ALA A 160 -65.21 -1.76 27.82
N GLU A 161 -66.51 -1.95 28.02
CA GLU A 161 -67.60 -1.50 27.16
C GLU A 161 -67.58 0.02 26.96
N ASP A 162 -67.30 0.78 28.03
CA ASP A 162 -67.24 2.25 27.94
C ASP A 162 -66.02 2.72 27.14
N MET A 163 -64.88 2.02 27.25
CA MET A 163 -63.70 2.30 26.45
C MET A 163 -63.94 1.96 24.97
N ILE A 164 -64.62 0.86 24.69
CA ILE A 164 -64.94 0.42 23.32
C ILE A 164 -65.99 1.36 22.69
N LEU A 165 -67.04 1.76 23.41
CA LEU A 165 -68.03 2.74 22.92
C LEU A 165 -67.38 4.09 22.59
N LEU A 166 -66.49 4.55 23.47
CA LEU A 166 -65.76 5.79 23.23
C LEU A 166 -64.84 5.66 22.01
N PHE A 167 -64.20 4.51 21.83
CA PHE A 167 -63.38 4.24 20.65
C PHE A 167 -64.22 4.20 19.36
N ILE A 168 -65.35 3.48 19.34
CA ILE A 168 -66.29 3.44 18.20
C ILE A 168 -66.68 4.85 17.79
N SER A 169 -67.10 5.69 18.74
CA SER A 169 -67.51 7.07 18.46
C SER A 169 -66.38 7.90 17.82
N ARG A 170 -65.14 7.75 18.30
CA ARG A 170 -63.99 8.52 17.80
C ARG A 170 -63.50 8.01 16.45
N ALA A 171 -63.40 6.68 16.29
CA ALA A 171 -63.00 6.05 15.04
C ALA A 171 -64.01 6.35 13.92
N THR A 172 -65.32 6.28 14.18
CA THR A 172 -66.35 6.66 13.21
C THR A 172 -66.23 8.13 12.81
N ASN A 173 -66.03 9.05 13.76
CA ASN A 173 -65.88 10.47 13.43
C ASN A 173 -64.63 10.75 12.61
N GLU A 174 -63.48 10.18 12.97
CA GLU A 174 -62.22 10.39 12.23
C GLU A 174 -62.29 9.83 10.80
N LEU A 175 -62.84 8.61 10.64
CA LEU A 175 -62.99 7.98 9.33
C LEU A 175 -64.07 8.66 8.47
N GLN A 176 -65.15 9.18 9.08
CA GLN A 176 -66.16 9.95 8.36
C GLN A 176 -65.66 11.33 7.94
N LEU A 177 -64.84 11.99 8.77
CA LEU A 177 -64.16 13.24 8.42
C LEU A 177 -63.20 13.02 7.24
N ALA A 178 -62.44 11.93 7.25
CA ALA A 178 -61.55 11.54 6.14
C ALA A 178 -62.28 11.35 4.81
N VAL A 179 -63.52 10.82 4.83
CA VAL A 179 -64.39 10.72 3.65
C VAL A 179 -64.88 12.08 3.18
N ASN A 180 -65.23 12.98 4.10
CA ASN A 180 -65.75 14.29 3.75
C ASN A 180 -64.65 15.27 3.27
N SER A 181 -63.41 15.07 3.69
CA SER A 181 -62.26 15.91 3.30
C SER A 181 -61.47 15.36 2.10
N GLY A 182 -61.89 14.23 1.50
CA GLY A 182 -61.28 13.64 0.29
C GLY A 182 -59.81 13.20 0.42
N GLY A 183 -59.29 13.10 1.65
CA GLY A 183 -57.85 13.11 1.92
C GLY A 183 -57.17 11.75 2.09
N LEU A 184 -57.90 10.63 2.04
CA LEU A 184 -57.34 9.29 2.30
C LEU A 184 -57.78 8.29 1.22
N VAL A 185 -56.80 7.81 0.44
CA VAL A 185 -56.99 6.80 -0.60
C VAL A 185 -57.50 5.50 0.04
N GLY A 186 -58.64 4.99 -0.44
CA GLY A 186 -59.23 3.73 0.02
C GLY A 186 -60.39 3.85 1.01
N VAL A 187 -60.76 5.07 1.45
CA VAL A 187 -61.92 5.28 2.34
C VAL A 187 -63.09 5.89 1.53
N THR A 188 -64.20 5.17 1.39
CA THR A 188 -65.41 5.58 0.66
C THR A 188 -66.62 5.60 1.60
N LYS A 189 -67.68 6.37 1.27
CA LYS A 189 -68.93 6.37 2.06
C LYS A 189 -69.53 4.97 2.24
N GLU A 190 -69.24 4.05 1.33
CA GLU A 190 -69.76 2.68 1.31
C GLU A 190 -68.96 1.72 2.19
N ASN A 191 -67.67 2.00 2.47
CA ASN A 191 -66.79 1.10 3.23
C ASN A 191 -66.41 1.59 4.64
N VAL A 192 -66.73 2.85 5.01
CA VAL A 192 -66.42 3.40 6.35
C VAL A 192 -66.95 2.53 7.49
N GLY A 193 -68.17 1.98 7.36
CA GLY A 193 -68.74 1.11 8.38
C GLY A 193 -67.90 -0.14 8.64
N LEU A 194 -67.45 -0.80 7.56
CA LEU A 194 -66.62 -2.01 7.64
C LEU A 194 -65.21 -1.69 8.19
N LEU A 195 -64.65 -0.54 7.83
CA LEU A 195 -63.38 -0.07 8.37
C LEU A 195 -63.46 0.24 9.87
N VAL A 196 -64.56 0.84 10.32
CA VAL A 196 -64.82 1.05 11.76
C VAL A 196 -64.88 -0.30 12.48
N ASP A 197 -65.62 -1.27 11.96
CA ASP A 197 -65.76 -2.61 12.58
C ASP A 197 -64.39 -3.32 12.70
N ARG A 198 -63.55 -3.24 11.65
CA ARG A 198 -62.18 -3.77 11.65
C ARG A 198 -61.30 -3.09 12.70
N HIS A 199 -61.33 -1.76 12.79
CA HIS A 199 -60.52 -1.02 13.75
C HIS A 199 -60.95 -1.30 15.20
N VAL A 200 -62.26 -1.47 15.44
CA VAL A 200 -62.81 -1.81 16.76
C VAL A 200 -62.40 -3.22 17.15
N ALA A 201 -62.41 -4.18 16.22
CA ALA A 201 -61.91 -5.54 16.50
C ALA A 201 -60.42 -5.54 16.89
N LEU A 202 -59.57 -4.81 16.18
CA LEU A 202 -58.15 -4.68 16.52
C LEU A 202 -57.92 -3.99 17.87
N PHE A 203 -58.78 -3.04 18.24
CA PHE A 203 -58.76 -2.37 19.54
C PHE A 203 -59.15 -3.34 20.67
N ILE A 204 -60.16 -4.18 20.45
CA ILE A 204 -60.58 -5.23 21.40
C ILE A 204 -59.49 -6.30 21.55
N ARG A 205 -58.86 -6.72 20.44
CA ARG A 205 -57.71 -7.62 20.47
C ARG A 205 -56.59 -7.06 21.36
N LEU A 206 -56.31 -5.76 21.25
CA LEU A 206 -55.29 -5.11 22.08
C LEU A 206 -55.66 -5.11 23.58
N ILE A 207 -56.95 -4.93 23.92
CA ILE A 207 -57.43 -5.06 25.31
C ILE A 207 -57.24 -6.49 25.82
N VAL A 208 -57.59 -7.49 25.02
CA VAL A 208 -57.43 -8.91 25.37
C VAL A 208 -55.97 -9.29 25.55
N LEU A 209 -55.08 -8.82 24.67
CA LEU A 209 -53.63 -9.02 24.79
C LEU A 209 -53.07 -8.36 26.05
N CYS A 210 -53.49 -7.15 26.39
CA CYS A 210 -53.12 -6.52 27.68
C CYS A 210 -53.55 -7.35 28.88
N LEU A 211 -54.74 -7.95 28.85
CA LEU A 211 -55.21 -8.83 29.93
C LEU A 211 -54.41 -10.14 29.99
N LYS A 212 -54.05 -10.73 28.85
CA LYS A 212 -53.28 -11.98 28.78
C LYS A 212 -51.82 -11.79 29.20
N ASP A 213 -51.13 -10.82 28.61
CA ASP A 213 -49.68 -10.63 28.78
C ASP A 213 -49.29 -10.15 30.19
N ASN A 214 -50.23 -9.52 30.91
CA ASN A 214 -50.03 -9.11 32.31
C ASN A 214 -50.61 -10.12 33.32
N GLY A 215 -50.99 -11.32 32.88
CA GLY A 215 -51.49 -12.40 33.74
C GLY A 215 -52.88 -12.15 34.34
N TRP A 216 -53.64 -11.16 33.85
CA TRP A 216 -54.98 -10.81 34.34
C TRP A 216 -56.10 -11.65 33.72
N ALA A 217 -55.81 -12.43 32.69
CA ALA A 217 -56.78 -13.23 31.95
C ALA A 217 -57.44 -14.33 32.80
N SER A 218 -56.72 -14.96 33.74
CA SER A 218 -57.28 -16.00 34.62
C SER A 218 -58.36 -15.45 35.57
N GLY A 219 -58.16 -14.24 36.09
CA GLY A 219 -59.12 -13.54 36.97
C GLY A 219 -60.27 -12.82 36.24
N HIS A 220 -60.21 -12.73 34.91
CA HIS A 220 -61.19 -12.04 34.07
C HIS A 220 -61.57 -12.89 32.84
N SER A 221 -61.59 -14.22 32.98
CA SER A 221 -61.83 -15.16 31.88
C SER A 221 -63.17 -14.94 31.18
N GLU A 222 -64.21 -14.59 31.94
CA GLU A 222 -65.53 -14.24 31.39
C GLU A 222 -65.47 -12.98 30.51
N LEU A 223 -64.70 -11.97 30.93
CA LEU A 223 -64.49 -10.74 30.14
C LEU A 223 -63.68 -11.03 28.88
N VAL A 224 -62.61 -11.82 28.99
CA VAL A 224 -61.77 -12.22 27.86
C VAL A 224 -62.60 -12.99 26.82
N ASN A 225 -63.41 -13.96 27.26
CA ASN A 225 -64.26 -14.74 26.36
C ASN A 225 -65.33 -13.86 25.69
N LYS A 226 -65.94 -12.92 26.44
CA LYS A 226 -66.90 -11.95 25.91
C LYS A 226 -66.26 -11.04 24.84
N LEU A 227 -65.09 -10.48 25.14
CA LEU A 227 -64.36 -9.61 24.22
C LEU A 227 -63.87 -10.36 22.98
N SER A 228 -63.32 -11.56 23.12
CA SER A 228 -62.91 -12.38 21.98
C SER A 228 -64.09 -12.81 21.11
N THR A 229 -65.26 -13.10 21.70
CA THR A 229 -66.48 -13.38 20.91
C THR A 229 -66.91 -12.16 20.11
N LEU A 230 -66.84 -10.96 20.72
CA LEU A 230 -67.21 -9.71 20.05
C LEU A 230 -66.20 -9.35 18.94
N GLU A 231 -64.91 -9.58 19.17
CA GLU A 231 -63.85 -9.47 18.17
C GLU A 231 -64.12 -10.39 16.97
N SER A 232 -64.38 -11.69 17.20
CA SER A 232 -64.66 -12.65 16.12
C SER A 232 -65.92 -12.31 15.33
N ARG A 233 -66.97 -11.77 15.99
CA ARG A 233 -68.19 -11.32 15.31
C ARG A 233 -67.98 -10.05 14.48
N MET A 234 -67.13 -9.14 14.94
CA MET A 234 -66.78 -7.94 14.17
C MET A 234 -65.88 -8.26 12.97
N LEU A 235 -64.97 -9.23 13.13
CA LEU A 235 -64.13 -9.74 12.03
C LEU A 235 -64.87 -10.70 11.09
N ALA A 236 -66.07 -11.18 11.44
CA ALA A 236 -66.85 -12.04 10.55
C ALA A 236 -67.20 -11.38 9.20
N HIS A 237 -67.21 -10.04 9.16
CA HIS A 237 -67.41 -9.25 7.95
C HIS A 237 -66.09 -8.91 7.22
N ASP A 238 -64.93 -9.14 7.86
CA ASP A 238 -63.60 -8.96 7.29
C ASP A 238 -63.03 -10.36 6.96
N LYS A 239 -63.47 -10.92 5.83
CA LYS A 239 -63.00 -12.24 5.36
C LYS A 239 -61.54 -12.15 4.90
N ASN A 240 -60.62 -12.10 5.86
CA ASN A 240 -59.25 -12.57 5.82
C ASN A 240 -58.67 -12.46 7.24
N LEU A 241 -58.34 -13.61 7.88
CA LEU A 241 -57.39 -13.81 9.01
C LEU A 241 -57.80 -14.85 10.08
N VAL A 242 -58.70 -15.82 9.81
CA VAL A 242 -58.95 -16.92 10.75
C VAL A 242 -58.81 -18.28 10.09
N ASP A 243 -57.57 -18.72 9.90
CA ASP A 243 -57.22 -20.14 9.78
C ASP A 243 -55.93 -20.40 10.56
N ALA A 244 -56.05 -20.39 11.89
CA ALA A 244 -55.07 -20.96 12.80
C ALA A 244 -55.74 -21.26 14.14
N GLN A 245 -56.55 -22.32 14.20
CA GLN A 245 -56.60 -23.32 15.28
C GLN A 245 -57.86 -24.18 15.18
N ASN A 246 -57.63 -25.49 15.26
CA ASN A 246 -58.58 -26.59 15.53
C ASN A 246 -59.24 -27.26 14.32
N THR A 247 -58.51 -28.25 13.82
CA THR A 247 -59.01 -29.55 13.36
C THR A 247 -59.91 -30.17 14.44
N ALA A 248 -61.22 -30.27 14.17
CA ALA A 248 -62.06 -31.39 14.58
C ALA A 248 -63.48 -31.25 13.97
N GLN A 249 -63.85 -32.25 13.16
CA GLN A 249 -65.22 -32.63 12.78
C GLN A 249 -66.05 -31.63 11.95
N GLN A 250 -66.05 -31.81 10.63
CA GLN A 250 -67.18 -31.41 9.77
C GLN A 250 -68.02 -32.64 9.40
N PRO A 251 -69.36 -32.54 9.42
CA PRO A 251 -70.20 -33.22 8.45
C PRO A 251 -70.20 -32.39 7.14
N ALA A 252 -70.15 -33.10 6.00
CA ALA A 252 -69.89 -32.56 4.67
C ALA A 252 -70.78 -31.37 4.24
N GLN A 253 -70.15 -30.27 3.82
CA GLN A 253 -70.75 -29.25 2.95
C GLN A 253 -70.06 -29.29 1.58
N ILE A 254 -70.85 -29.28 0.51
CA ILE A 254 -70.38 -29.40 -0.87
C ILE A 254 -69.78 -28.06 -1.30
N THR A 255 -68.45 -27.97 -1.30
CA THR A 255 -67.66 -26.94 -2.01
C THR A 255 -67.49 -27.34 -3.47
N GLU A 256 -67.85 -26.47 -4.41
CA GLU A 256 -67.51 -26.65 -5.83
C GLU A 256 -66.19 -25.92 -6.11
N GLU A 257 -65.19 -26.64 -6.66
CA GLU A 257 -63.90 -26.05 -7.01
C GLU A 257 -64.07 -25.09 -8.20
N VAL A 258 -63.52 -23.87 -8.13
CA VAL A 258 -63.49 -22.99 -9.31
C VAL A 258 -62.60 -23.63 -10.37
N PRO A 259 -63.08 -23.90 -11.59
CA PRO A 259 -62.24 -24.44 -12.64
C PRO A 259 -61.11 -23.47 -12.98
N LEU A 260 -59.90 -24.01 -13.16
CA LEU A 260 -58.70 -23.24 -13.55
C LEU A 260 -58.99 -22.37 -14.78
N SER A 261 -58.63 -21.09 -14.71
CA SER A 261 -58.63 -20.21 -15.89
C SER A 261 -57.50 -20.66 -16.81
N TYR A 262 -57.77 -20.81 -18.10
CA TYR A 262 -56.73 -21.15 -19.08
C TYR A 262 -56.23 -19.92 -19.83
N ASP A 263 -56.52 -18.71 -19.34
CA ASP A 263 -55.99 -17.46 -19.91
C ASP A 263 -54.53 -17.27 -19.50
N VAL A 264 -53.63 -17.24 -20.49
CA VAL A 264 -52.19 -17.04 -20.31
C VAL A 264 -51.86 -15.72 -19.59
N ARG A 265 -52.76 -14.72 -19.62
CA ARG A 265 -52.60 -13.46 -18.88
C ARG A 265 -52.66 -13.62 -17.36
N GLU A 266 -53.12 -14.77 -16.87
CA GLU A 266 -53.11 -15.12 -15.44
C GLU A 266 -51.92 -16.01 -15.06
N MET A 267 -51.01 -16.29 -16.00
CA MET A 267 -49.89 -17.22 -15.83
C MET A 267 -48.52 -16.49 -15.84
N PRO A 268 -47.97 -16.07 -14.68
CA PRO A 268 -46.76 -15.23 -14.64
C PRO A 268 -45.53 -15.86 -15.30
N TYR A 269 -45.29 -17.16 -15.06
CA TYR A 269 -44.14 -17.85 -15.65
C TYR A 269 -44.28 -18.02 -17.16
N VAL A 270 -45.50 -18.24 -17.67
CA VAL A 270 -45.75 -18.29 -19.12
C VAL A 270 -45.48 -16.92 -19.76
N GLN A 271 -45.86 -15.83 -19.10
CA GLN A 271 -45.55 -14.47 -19.57
C GLN A 271 -44.05 -14.21 -19.60
N THR A 272 -43.32 -14.67 -18.57
CA THR A 272 -41.85 -14.58 -18.53
C THR A 272 -41.20 -15.40 -19.65
N VAL A 273 -41.64 -16.64 -19.89
CA VAL A 273 -41.17 -17.45 -21.03
C VAL A 273 -41.46 -16.74 -22.36
N ALA A 274 -42.67 -16.24 -22.55
CA ALA A 274 -43.03 -15.51 -23.78
C ALA A 274 -42.13 -14.29 -23.99
N ARG A 275 -41.79 -13.56 -22.92
CA ARG A 275 -40.88 -12.41 -22.95
C ARG A 275 -39.45 -12.81 -23.36
N ILE A 276 -38.85 -13.79 -22.66
CA ILE A 276 -37.47 -14.25 -22.89
C ILE A 276 -37.30 -14.74 -24.34
N PHE A 277 -38.27 -15.51 -24.84
CA PHE A 277 -38.21 -16.09 -26.19
C PHE A 277 -38.81 -15.20 -27.27
N ARG A 278 -39.24 -13.97 -26.93
CA ARG A 278 -39.85 -13.00 -27.85
C ARG A 278 -41.06 -13.56 -28.62
N ILE A 279 -41.88 -14.35 -27.94
CA ILE A 279 -43.11 -14.95 -28.47
C ILE A 279 -44.33 -14.15 -27.97
N SER A 280 -45.36 -14.00 -28.82
CA SER A 280 -46.61 -13.33 -28.42
C SER A 280 -47.42 -14.18 -27.44
N LEU A 281 -48.14 -13.54 -26.51
CA LEU A 281 -49.02 -14.27 -25.58
C LEU A 281 -50.12 -15.06 -26.32
N THR A 282 -50.57 -14.58 -27.49
CA THR A 282 -51.52 -15.28 -28.36
C THR A 282 -50.93 -16.59 -28.88
N GLN A 283 -49.66 -16.60 -29.25
CA GLN A 283 -48.97 -17.82 -29.70
C GLN A 283 -48.77 -18.79 -28.54
N ALA A 284 -48.31 -18.31 -27.37
CA ALA A 284 -48.20 -19.14 -26.18
C ALA A 284 -49.54 -19.78 -25.77
N GLN A 285 -50.64 -19.03 -25.85
CA GLN A 285 -52.00 -19.53 -25.62
C GLN A 285 -52.39 -20.65 -26.60
N ASN A 286 -52.09 -20.48 -27.89
CA ASN A 286 -52.35 -21.50 -28.91
C ASN A 286 -51.53 -22.77 -28.67
N ASP A 287 -50.26 -22.62 -28.29
CA ASP A 287 -49.36 -23.73 -28.02
C ASP A 287 -49.80 -24.53 -26.78
N ILE A 288 -50.24 -23.85 -25.71
CA ILE A 288 -50.82 -24.48 -24.52
C ILE A 288 -52.12 -25.20 -24.87
N ASN A 289 -53.03 -24.55 -25.62
CA ASN A 289 -54.32 -25.14 -25.99
C ASN A 289 -54.15 -26.42 -26.83
N ARG A 290 -53.19 -26.44 -27.75
CA ARG A 290 -52.88 -27.61 -28.60
C ARG A 290 -52.36 -28.80 -27.81
N ASN A 291 -51.62 -28.56 -26.72
CA ASN A 291 -50.93 -29.60 -25.97
C ASN A 291 -51.55 -29.90 -24.58
N ARG A 292 -52.70 -29.31 -24.25
CA ARG A 292 -53.33 -29.37 -22.92
C ARG A 292 -53.54 -30.79 -22.37
N GLN A 293 -53.81 -31.76 -23.24
CA GLN A 293 -53.95 -33.17 -22.83
C GLN A 293 -52.61 -33.82 -22.47
N ALA A 294 -51.52 -33.43 -23.14
CA ALA A 294 -50.18 -33.94 -22.93
C ALA A 294 -49.44 -33.20 -21.80
N TRP A 295 -49.77 -31.93 -21.53
CA TRP A 295 -49.15 -31.12 -20.46
C TRP A 295 -50.05 -31.08 -19.23
N SER A 296 -50.17 -32.21 -18.54
CA SER A 296 -50.99 -32.33 -17.32
C SER A 296 -50.16 -32.65 -16.08
N ASP A 297 -50.70 -32.26 -14.93
CA ASP A 297 -50.18 -32.62 -13.60
C ASP A 297 -50.16 -34.14 -13.36
N THR A 298 -51.09 -34.89 -13.97
CA THR A 298 -51.10 -36.36 -13.96
C THR A 298 -49.88 -36.97 -14.66
N ILE A 299 -49.46 -36.41 -15.79
CA ILE A 299 -48.27 -36.85 -16.53
C ILE A 299 -47.01 -36.47 -15.76
N ALA A 300 -46.95 -35.26 -15.20
CA ALA A 300 -45.85 -34.82 -14.36
C ALA A 300 -45.65 -35.73 -13.12
N MET A 301 -46.74 -36.19 -12.49
CA MET A 301 -46.68 -37.11 -11.34
C MET A 301 -46.14 -38.50 -11.76
N LYS A 302 -46.57 -39.02 -12.91
CA LYS A 302 -46.05 -40.29 -13.46
C LYS A 302 -44.56 -40.20 -13.80
N GLU A 303 -44.13 -39.10 -14.43
CA GLU A 303 -42.72 -38.87 -14.75
C GLU A 303 -41.85 -38.78 -13.52
N LEU A 304 -42.34 -38.13 -12.46
CA LEU A 304 -41.63 -38.04 -11.19
C LEU A 304 -41.46 -39.42 -10.52
N LYS A 305 -42.52 -40.24 -10.49
CA LYS A 305 -42.46 -41.63 -10.01
C LYS A 305 -41.51 -42.48 -10.88
N LEU A 306 -41.57 -42.34 -12.21
CA LEU A 306 -40.71 -43.05 -13.15
C LEU A 306 -39.24 -42.66 -12.99
N TYR A 307 -38.95 -41.37 -12.80
CA TYR A 307 -37.60 -40.86 -12.57
C TYR A 307 -36.99 -41.50 -11.32
N GLY A 308 -37.72 -41.52 -10.20
CA GLY A 308 -37.29 -42.20 -8.97
C GLY A 308 -37.01 -43.69 -9.18
N ALA A 309 -37.92 -44.43 -9.85
CA ALA A 309 -37.72 -45.84 -10.16
C ALA A 309 -36.45 -46.09 -11.01
N ARG A 310 -36.12 -45.18 -11.92
CA ARG A 310 -34.92 -45.27 -12.77
C ARG A 310 -33.62 -44.99 -12.03
N ILE A 311 -33.63 -44.13 -11.00
CA ILE A 311 -32.48 -43.94 -10.10
C ILE A 311 -32.17 -45.27 -9.38
N HIS A 312 -33.19 -45.95 -8.84
CA HIS A 312 -33.01 -47.26 -8.20
C HIS A 312 -32.49 -48.33 -9.17
N ALA A 313 -32.89 -48.27 -10.43
CA ALA A 313 -32.47 -49.21 -11.48
C ALA A 313 -31.09 -48.86 -12.10
N GLY A 314 -30.46 -47.73 -11.74
CA GLY A 314 -29.20 -47.28 -12.33
C GLY A 314 -29.29 -46.99 -13.84
N ALA A 315 -30.46 -46.56 -14.33
CA ALA A 315 -30.71 -46.41 -15.76
C ALA A 315 -30.15 -45.08 -16.32
N LYS A 316 -29.57 -45.12 -17.54
CA LYS A 316 -28.89 -43.99 -18.21
C LYS A 316 -29.70 -42.69 -18.47
N ALA A 317 -30.98 -42.64 -18.10
CA ALA A 317 -31.78 -41.41 -18.21
C ALA A 317 -31.69 -40.53 -16.94
N THR A 318 -30.93 -40.99 -15.93
CA THR A 318 -30.58 -40.26 -14.70
C THR A 318 -29.06 -40.20 -14.58
N LEU A 319 -28.53 -39.43 -13.62
CA LEU A 319 -27.11 -39.53 -13.31
C LEU A 319 -26.78 -40.93 -12.78
N THR A 320 -25.64 -41.48 -13.20
CA THR A 320 -25.13 -42.80 -12.79
C THR A 320 -23.79 -42.65 -12.08
N ALA A 321 -23.31 -43.73 -11.46
CA ALA A 321 -22.00 -43.73 -10.80
C ALA A 321 -20.85 -43.30 -11.72
N ASP A 322 -20.94 -43.57 -13.03
CA ASP A 322 -19.95 -43.17 -14.04
C ASP A 322 -19.85 -41.64 -14.24
N ASP A 323 -20.85 -40.86 -13.81
CA ASP A 323 -20.82 -39.40 -13.91
C ASP A 323 -20.05 -38.75 -12.73
N PHE A 324 -19.66 -39.52 -11.70
CA PHE A 324 -18.98 -39.04 -10.48
C PHE A 324 -17.55 -39.60 -10.35
N ASP A 325 -16.67 -38.83 -9.72
CA ASP A 325 -15.28 -39.25 -9.48
C ASP A 325 -15.17 -40.21 -8.28
N THR A 326 -16.09 -40.08 -7.31
CA THR A 326 -16.14 -40.88 -6.09
C THR A 326 -17.48 -41.59 -5.95
N ASP A 327 -17.45 -42.84 -5.45
CA ASP A 327 -18.67 -43.60 -5.15
C ASP A 327 -19.50 -42.90 -4.04
N ASP A 328 -18.82 -42.27 -3.07
CA ASP A 328 -19.46 -41.45 -2.02
C ASP A 328 -20.22 -40.25 -2.58
N GLY A 329 -19.67 -39.58 -3.60
CA GLY A 329 -20.34 -38.45 -4.27
C GLY A 329 -21.63 -38.88 -4.98
N TYR A 330 -21.60 -40.03 -5.66
CA TYR A 330 -22.79 -40.61 -6.29
C TYR A 330 -23.86 -40.98 -5.26
N GLU A 331 -23.49 -41.67 -4.18
CA GLU A 331 -24.44 -42.09 -3.15
C GLU A 331 -25.02 -40.89 -2.37
N ALA A 332 -24.23 -39.84 -2.12
CA ALA A 332 -24.72 -38.60 -1.51
C ALA A 332 -25.74 -37.88 -2.39
N TRP A 333 -25.46 -37.72 -3.69
CA TRP A 333 -26.42 -37.14 -4.64
C TRP A 333 -27.70 -37.98 -4.73
N LYS A 334 -27.55 -39.30 -4.87
CA LYS A 334 -28.66 -40.25 -4.99
C LYS A 334 -29.56 -40.22 -3.75
N ALA A 335 -28.99 -40.22 -2.55
CA ALA A 335 -29.75 -40.12 -1.31
C ALA A 335 -30.56 -38.81 -1.25
N GLY A 336 -29.93 -37.68 -1.58
CA GLY A 336 -30.61 -36.38 -1.61
C GLY A 336 -31.73 -36.30 -2.64
N GLU A 337 -31.52 -36.81 -3.86
CA GLU A 337 -32.56 -36.81 -4.89
C GLU A 337 -33.74 -37.73 -4.51
N LEU A 338 -33.46 -38.89 -3.90
CA LEU A 338 -34.50 -39.81 -3.43
C LEU A 338 -35.25 -39.30 -2.18
N GLU A 339 -34.66 -38.41 -1.39
CA GLU A 339 -35.36 -37.69 -0.31
C GLU A 339 -36.25 -36.57 -0.88
N TYR A 340 -35.78 -35.89 -1.93
CA TYR A 340 -36.49 -34.74 -2.51
C TYR A 340 -37.68 -35.13 -3.40
N ILE A 341 -37.62 -36.27 -4.09
CA ILE A 341 -38.71 -36.76 -4.95
C ILE A 341 -40.04 -36.94 -4.18
N PRO A 342 -40.08 -37.62 -3.01
CA PRO A 342 -41.29 -37.72 -2.18
C PRO A 342 -41.86 -36.37 -1.74
N LEU A 343 -41.01 -35.41 -1.34
CA LEU A 343 -41.44 -34.07 -0.96
C LEU A 343 -42.13 -33.34 -2.12
N MET A 344 -41.59 -33.50 -3.34
CA MET A 344 -42.22 -32.96 -4.53
C MET A 344 -43.56 -33.64 -4.85
N GLN A 345 -43.65 -34.96 -4.66
CA GLN A 345 -44.91 -35.70 -4.83
C GLN A 345 -45.96 -35.21 -3.84
N GLU A 346 -45.59 -35.01 -2.57
CA GLU A 346 -46.47 -34.46 -1.53
C GLU A 346 -46.94 -33.04 -1.87
N ALA A 347 -46.04 -32.17 -2.34
CA ALA A 347 -46.39 -30.83 -2.78
C ALA A 347 -47.39 -30.84 -3.95
N MET A 348 -47.21 -31.75 -4.91
CA MET A 348 -48.13 -31.93 -6.05
C MET A 348 -49.50 -32.47 -5.59
N VAL A 349 -49.52 -33.44 -4.67
CA VAL A 349 -50.77 -33.99 -4.10
C VAL A 349 -51.50 -32.95 -3.25
N THR A 350 -50.78 -32.09 -2.54
CA THR A 350 -51.35 -30.98 -1.78
C THR A 350 -52.05 -29.98 -2.72
N ALA A 351 -51.46 -29.70 -3.88
CA ALA A 351 -52.05 -28.84 -4.90
C ALA A 351 -53.26 -29.48 -5.61
N ASN A 352 -53.19 -30.79 -5.89
CA ASN A 352 -54.28 -31.57 -6.46
C ASN A 352 -54.38 -32.97 -5.79
N PRO A 353 -55.32 -33.16 -4.84
CA PRO A 353 -55.49 -34.44 -4.14
C PRO A 353 -55.78 -35.64 -5.04
N GLY A 354 -56.31 -35.42 -6.25
CA GLY A 354 -56.59 -36.47 -7.24
C GLY A 354 -55.33 -37.13 -7.81
N LEU A 355 -54.14 -36.60 -7.54
CA LEU A 355 -52.86 -37.18 -7.99
C LEU A 355 -52.38 -38.34 -7.09
N ALA A 356 -52.93 -38.48 -5.87
CA ALA A 356 -52.47 -39.47 -4.90
C ALA A 356 -52.66 -40.93 -5.38
N SER A 357 -53.70 -41.19 -6.19
CA SER A 357 -54.03 -42.52 -6.69
C SER A 357 -53.33 -42.91 -8.00
N ILE A 358 -52.43 -42.07 -8.51
CA ILE A 358 -51.74 -42.31 -9.79
C ILE A 358 -50.54 -43.21 -9.56
N ASP A 359 -50.56 -44.45 -10.04
CA ASP A 359 -49.42 -45.37 -9.98
C ASP A 359 -48.73 -45.59 -11.34
N ILE A 360 -47.51 -46.12 -11.27
CA ILE A 360 -46.71 -46.55 -12.43
C ILE A 360 -46.77 -48.07 -12.55
N ASN A 361 -47.04 -48.60 -13.75
CA ASN A 361 -47.07 -50.04 -14.00
C ASN A 361 -45.65 -50.61 -14.11
N GLY A 362 -45.41 -51.81 -13.56
CA GLY A 362 -44.10 -52.49 -13.58
C GLY A 362 -43.51 -52.72 -14.98
N ASP A 363 -44.35 -52.88 -16.00
CA ASP A 363 -43.92 -52.99 -17.40
C ASP A 363 -43.32 -51.69 -17.98
N GLN A 364 -43.69 -50.51 -17.45
CA GLN A 364 -43.10 -49.24 -17.87
C GLN A 364 -41.72 -48.97 -17.24
N VAL A 365 -41.39 -49.66 -16.16
CA VAL A 365 -40.09 -49.60 -15.49
C VAL A 365 -39.06 -50.47 -16.22
N ASN A 366 -39.48 -51.63 -16.76
CA ASN A 366 -38.62 -52.60 -17.43
C ASN A 366 -38.67 -52.58 -18.99
N GLY A 367 -39.75 -52.05 -19.60
CA GLY A 367 -40.02 -52.14 -21.05
C GLY A 367 -39.16 -51.26 -21.98
N PHE A 368 -38.20 -50.51 -21.45
CA PHE A 368 -37.27 -49.67 -22.24
C PHE A 368 -35.81 -50.14 -22.19
N GLN A 369 -35.57 -51.39 -21.76
CA GLN A 369 -34.23 -52.01 -21.84
C GLN A 369 -33.82 -52.39 -23.27
N SER A 370 -34.70 -52.28 -24.27
CA SER A 370 -34.40 -52.61 -25.67
C SER A 370 -34.33 -51.38 -26.58
N HIS A 371 -33.11 -51.06 -27.01
CA HIS A 371 -32.76 -50.42 -28.29
C HIS A 371 -33.40 -49.06 -28.64
N THR A 372 -33.06 -47.99 -27.92
CA THR A 372 -32.78 -46.66 -28.52
C THR A 372 -31.75 -45.93 -27.64
N ASP A 373 -30.61 -45.55 -28.22
CA ASP A 373 -29.52 -44.82 -27.56
C ASP A 373 -29.83 -43.31 -27.34
N GLY A 374 -31.10 -42.94 -27.14
CA GLY A 374 -31.54 -41.54 -27.04
C GLY A 374 -32.56 -41.33 -25.93
N ALA A 375 -32.37 -40.26 -25.14
CA ALA A 375 -33.33 -39.78 -24.14
C ALA A 375 -34.57 -39.09 -24.75
N GLU A 376 -34.67 -38.99 -26.07
CA GLU A 376 -35.78 -38.37 -26.78
C GLU A 376 -37.10 -39.14 -26.53
N GLY A 377 -38.07 -38.47 -25.92
CA GLY A 377 -39.45 -38.97 -25.77
C GLY A 377 -39.75 -39.78 -24.50
N ILE A 378 -38.80 -39.91 -23.55
CA ILE A 378 -39.04 -40.62 -22.28
C ILE A 378 -39.83 -39.76 -21.29
N PHE A 379 -39.54 -38.46 -21.24
CA PHE A 379 -40.18 -37.49 -20.37
C PHE A 379 -40.74 -36.33 -21.19
N THR A 380 -41.90 -35.83 -20.78
CA THR A 380 -42.62 -34.68 -21.35
C THR A 380 -42.14 -33.38 -20.71
N PHE A 381 -41.85 -33.37 -19.41
CA PHE A 381 -41.42 -32.16 -18.70
C PHE A 381 -39.90 -32.07 -18.52
N ILE A 382 -39.20 -33.21 -18.45
CA ILE A 382 -37.73 -33.26 -18.42
C ILE A 382 -37.20 -33.34 -19.86
N PRO A 383 -36.41 -32.37 -20.33
CA PRO A 383 -35.85 -32.41 -21.69
C PRO A 383 -34.81 -33.54 -21.84
N PRO A 384 -34.52 -33.99 -23.08
CA PRO A 384 -33.58 -35.10 -23.34
C PRO A 384 -32.12 -34.78 -22.95
N SER A 385 -31.71 -33.51 -23.04
CA SER A 385 -30.39 -33.02 -22.61
C SER A 385 -30.54 -31.86 -21.61
N PRO A 386 -30.92 -32.12 -20.33
CA PRO A 386 -31.26 -31.05 -19.38
C PRO A 386 -30.21 -29.97 -19.22
N LYS A 387 -28.92 -30.35 -19.14
CA LYS A 387 -27.81 -29.41 -19.01
C LYS A 387 -27.70 -28.45 -20.21
N GLU A 388 -27.87 -28.94 -21.43
CA GLU A 388 -27.81 -28.11 -22.64
C GLU A 388 -29.01 -27.18 -22.78
N TYR A 389 -30.22 -27.69 -22.52
CA TYR A 389 -31.44 -26.89 -22.54
C TYR A 389 -31.40 -25.79 -21.48
N PHE A 390 -30.90 -26.12 -20.28
CA PHE A 390 -30.73 -25.15 -19.20
C PHE A 390 -29.71 -24.08 -19.53
N ARG A 391 -28.57 -24.45 -20.15
CA ARG A 391 -27.58 -23.47 -20.61
C ARG A 391 -28.15 -22.49 -21.64
N VAL A 392 -28.96 -22.97 -22.59
CA VAL A 392 -29.61 -22.10 -23.59
C VAL A 392 -30.66 -21.20 -22.93
N LEU A 393 -31.48 -21.73 -22.01
CA LEU A 393 -32.44 -20.92 -21.24
C LEU A 393 -31.72 -19.79 -20.48
N LEU A 394 -30.67 -20.13 -19.72
CA LEU A 394 -29.88 -19.13 -19.00
C LEU A 394 -29.33 -18.08 -19.97
N LYS A 395 -28.67 -18.50 -21.06
CA LYS A 395 -28.13 -17.58 -22.06
C LYS A 395 -29.19 -16.61 -22.57
N MET A 396 -30.40 -17.09 -22.86
CA MET A 396 -31.50 -16.22 -23.31
C MET A 396 -31.97 -15.23 -22.25
N CYS A 397 -31.99 -15.62 -20.96
CA CYS A 397 -32.28 -14.68 -19.88
C CYS A 397 -31.22 -13.57 -19.76
N PHE A 398 -29.94 -13.94 -19.85
CA PHE A 398 -28.81 -12.99 -19.81
C PHE A 398 -28.76 -12.07 -21.04
N ASP A 399 -29.10 -12.58 -22.24
CA ASP A 399 -29.15 -11.78 -23.48
C ASP A 399 -30.37 -10.84 -23.53
N ASN A 400 -31.46 -11.17 -22.84
CA ASN A 400 -32.63 -10.30 -22.72
C ASN A 400 -32.31 -8.98 -21.97
N HIS A 401 -31.25 -8.99 -21.16
CA HIS A 401 -30.77 -7.86 -20.36
C HIS A 401 -29.49 -7.21 -20.93
N ALA A 402 -29.16 -7.45 -22.20
CA ALA A 402 -27.95 -6.95 -22.88
C ALA A 402 -28.00 -5.43 -23.23
N GLY A 403 -28.28 -4.57 -22.25
CA GLY A 403 -28.11 -3.10 -22.31
C GLY A 403 -27.20 -2.60 -21.19
N PRO A 404 -26.68 -1.35 -21.25
CA PRO A 404 -25.82 -0.81 -20.20
C PRO A 404 -26.58 -0.78 -18.88
N ALA A 405 -26.05 -1.49 -17.88
CA ALA A 405 -26.46 -1.57 -16.48
C ALA A 405 -27.88 -1.06 -16.19
N ALA A 406 -28.87 -1.97 -16.26
CA ALA A 406 -30.13 -1.71 -15.57
C ALA A 406 -29.80 -1.66 -14.07
N GLU A 407 -29.86 -0.48 -13.47
CA GLU A 407 -29.78 -0.28 -12.02
C GLU A 407 -30.88 -1.13 -11.36
N SER A 408 -30.54 -2.33 -10.89
CA SER A 408 -31.40 -3.12 -10.03
C SER A 408 -31.15 -2.68 -8.59
N GLU A 409 -32.13 -1.98 -8.01
CA GLU A 409 -32.18 -1.64 -6.58
C GLU A 409 -32.49 -2.89 -5.70
N SER A 410 -31.78 -4.00 -5.90
CA SER A 410 -31.97 -5.21 -5.08
C SER A 410 -30.72 -5.53 -4.27
N ASP A 411 -30.88 -5.47 -2.94
CA ASP A 411 -29.88 -5.69 -1.90
C ASP A 411 -29.59 -7.20 -1.63
N GLU A 412 -29.69 -8.05 -2.65
CA GLU A 412 -29.54 -9.51 -2.52
C GLU A 412 -28.42 -10.06 -3.41
N LEU A 413 -27.77 -11.13 -2.93
CA LEU A 413 -26.62 -11.90 -3.44
C LEU A 413 -26.68 -12.41 -4.90
N LEU A 414 -27.54 -11.86 -5.75
CA LEU A 414 -27.81 -12.31 -7.10
C LEU A 414 -27.01 -11.49 -8.14
N PRO A 415 -26.56 -12.11 -9.25
CA PRO A 415 -25.90 -11.36 -10.31
C PRO A 415 -26.83 -10.24 -10.82
N PRO A 416 -26.36 -8.98 -10.95
CA PRO A 416 -27.18 -7.78 -11.22
C PRO A 416 -27.88 -7.75 -12.60
N VAL A 417 -27.91 -8.89 -13.31
CA VAL A 417 -28.29 -9.01 -14.71
C VAL A 417 -29.68 -9.64 -14.90
N LEU A 418 -30.27 -10.27 -13.87
CA LEU A 418 -31.52 -11.04 -14.02
C LEU A 418 -32.66 -10.46 -13.17
N SER A 419 -33.87 -10.41 -13.73
CA SER A 419 -35.10 -10.02 -13.00
C SER A 419 -35.57 -11.11 -12.02
N PHE A 420 -36.34 -10.71 -10.99
CA PHE A 420 -36.91 -11.65 -10.01
C PHE A 420 -37.76 -12.73 -10.68
N GLU A 421 -38.53 -12.37 -11.70
CA GLU A 421 -39.37 -13.30 -12.45
C GLU A 421 -38.55 -14.31 -13.26
N GLU A 422 -37.41 -13.90 -13.82
CA GLU A 422 -36.51 -14.80 -14.53
C GLU A 422 -35.78 -15.74 -13.59
N ILE A 423 -35.33 -15.27 -12.43
CA ILE A 423 -34.73 -16.11 -11.39
C ILE A 423 -35.74 -17.17 -10.93
N SER A 424 -36.97 -16.75 -10.65
CA SER A 424 -38.06 -17.65 -10.24
C SER A 424 -38.38 -18.70 -11.32
N LEU A 425 -38.32 -18.33 -12.61
CA LEU A 425 -38.48 -19.26 -13.71
C LEU A 425 -37.29 -20.23 -13.82
N ILE A 426 -36.06 -19.71 -13.72
CA ILE A 426 -34.83 -20.51 -13.74
C ILE A 426 -34.84 -21.55 -12.61
N ASP A 427 -35.30 -21.19 -11.42
CA ASP A 427 -35.46 -22.10 -10.28
C ASP A 427 -36.54 -23.16 -10.53
N ALA A 428 -37.69 -22.76 -11.07
CA ALA A 428 -38.73 -23.72 -11.44
C ALA A 428 -38.24 -24.73 -12.49
N CYS A 429 -37.53 -24.24 -13.51
CA CYS A 429 -36.93 -25.07 -14.55
C CYS A 429 -35.81 -25.95 -14.01
N SER A 430 -34.90 -25.45 -13.16
CA SER A 430 -33.78 -26.23 -12.62
C SER A 430 -34.29 -27.41 -11.79
N VAL A 431 -35.27 -27.18 -10.91
CA VAL A 431 -35.89 -28.22 -10.09
C VAL A 431 -36.60 -29.26 -10.95
N ARG A 432 -37.40 -28.84 -11.94
CA ARG A 432 -38.17 -29.77 -12.77
C ARG A 432 -37.32 -30.51 -13.78
N TRP A 433 -36.27 -29.89 -14.30
CA TRP A 433 -35.31 -30.50 -15.23
C TRP A 433 -34.18 -31.24 -14.51
N ARG A 434 -34.23 -31.36 -13.17
CA ARG A 434 -33.28 -32.13 -12.37
C ARG A 434 -31.84 -31.63 -12.50
N ILE A 435 -31.68 -30.30 -12.55
CA ILE A 435 -30.37 -29.65 -12.58
C ILE A 435 -29.87 -29.48 -11.15
N PRO A 436 -28.74 -30.11 -10.76
CA PRO A 436 -28.16 -29.92 -9.44
C PRO A 436 -27.81 -28.45 -9.17
N ALA A 437 -27.86 -28.05 -7.90
CA ALA A 437 -27.53 -26.68 -7.48
C ALA A 437 -26.11 -26.25 -7.93
N PHE A 438 -25.12 -27.14 -7.78
CA PHE A 438 -23.75 -26.88 -8.24
C PHE A 438 -23.69 -26.69 -9.76
N THR A 439 -24.37 -27.53 -10.55
CA THR A 439 -24.42 -27.39 -12.01
C THR A 439 -25.01 -26.04 -12.42
N LYS A 440 -26.12 -25.63 -11.78
CA LYS A 440 -26.75 -24.33 -12.03
C LYS A 440 -25.76 -23.19 -11.79
N SER A 441 -25.12 -23.16 -10.62
CA SER A 441 -24.23 -22.05 -10.24
C SER A 441 -22.99 -21.97 -11.11
N ILE A 442 -22.39 -23.11 -11.50
CA ILE A 442 -21.25 -23.16 -12.43
C ILE A 442 -21.64 -22.65 -13.82
N MET A 443 -22.85 -22.95 -14.30
CA MET A 443 -23.34 -22.44 -15.58
C MET A 443 -23.60 -20.93 -15.56
N VAL A 444 -24.16 -20.41 -14.47
CA VAL A 444 -24.32 -18.96 -14.25
C VAL A 444 -22.96 -18.28 -14.27
N LEU A 445 -22.00 -18.78 -13.50
CA LEU A 445 -20.63 -18.27 -13.47
C LEU A 445 -19.96 -18.33 -14.86
N GLY A 446 -20.19 -19.40 -15.61
CA GLY A 446 -19.70 -19.57 -16.98
C GLY A 446 -20.28 -18.58 -18.00
N LEU A 447 -21.50 -18.07 -17.79
CA LEU A 447 -22.11 -17.02 -18.62
C LEU A 447 -21.58 -15.63 -18.22
N VAL A 448 -21.42 -15.35 -16.93
CA VAL A 448 -20.77 -14.12 -16.46
C VAL A 448 -19.34 -14.02 -17.00
N ARG A 449 -18.62 -15.15 -17.07
CA ARG A 449 -17.32 -15.25 -17.73
C ARG A 449 -17.36 -14.83 -19.20
N GLU A 450 -18.38 -15.27 -19.95
CA GLU A 450 -18.57 -14.89 -21.36
C GLU A 450 -18.86 -13.40 -21.48
N MET A 451 -19.74 -12.87 -20.64
CA MET A 451 -20.04 -11.44 -20.60
C MET A 451 -18.81 -10.60 -20.26
N TYR A 452 -18.00 -11.02 -19.28
CA TYR A 452 -16.77 -10.35 -18.91
C TYR A 452 -15.76 -10.36 -20.06
N ALA A 453 -15.60 -11.50 -20.74
CA ALA A 453 -14.73 -11.61 -21.92
C ALA A 453 -15.18 -10.73 -23.10
N GLU A 454 -16.49 -10.47 -23.22
CA GLU A 454 -17.11 -9.57 -24.20
C GLU A 454 -17.18 -8.11 -23.72
N SER A 455 -16.61 -7.78 -22.55
CA SER A 455 -16.67 -6.46 -21.92
C SER A 455 -18.11 -5.96 -21.65
N ARG A 456 -19.06 -6.88 -21.47
CA ARG A 456 -20.45 -6.63 -21.06
C ARG A 456 -20.65 -6.67 -19.53
N ALA A 457 -19.63 -7.08 -18.78
CA ALA A 457 -19.63 -7.15 -17.32
C ALA A 457 -18.31 -6.58 -16.78
N ASP A 458 -18.34 -6.03 -15.58
CA ASP A 458 -17.19 -5.49 -14.85
C ASP A 458 -16.72 -6.44 -13.73
N LEU A 459 -15.64 -6.06 -13.05
CA LEU A 459 -15.05 -6.85 -11.96
C LEU A 459 -16.00 -7.01 -10.76
N ASP A 460 -16.85 -6.02 -10.47
CA ASP A 460 -17.89 -6.10 -9.44
C ASP A 460 -18.94 -7.17 -9.76
N THR A 461 -19.38 -7.23 -11.02
CA THR A 461 -20.29 -8.31 -11.49
C THR A 461 -19.64 -9.68 -11.37
N VAL A 462 -18.33 -9.79 -11.65
CA VAL A 462 -17.57 -11.04 -11.48
C VAL A 462 -17.49 -11.43 -10.00
N ASP A 463 -17.17 -10.48 -9.11
CA ASP A 463 -17.12 -10.69 -7.65
C ASP A 463 -18.45 -11.23 -7.11
N LYS A 464 -19.56 -10.56 -7.44
CA LYS A 464 -20.92 -10.98 -7.06
C LYS A 464 -21.27 -12.37 -7.58
N ALA A 465 -20.83 -12.73 -8.79
CA ALA A 465 -21.07 -14.07 -9.34
C ALA A 465 -20.30 -15.16 -8.57
N PHE A 466 -19.09 -14.87 -8.08
CA PHE A 466 -18.36 -15.79 -7.23
C PHE A 466 -18.99 -15.92 -5.83
N GLU A 467 -19.43 -14.81 -5.23
CA GLU A 467 -20.14 -14.84 -3.94
C GLU A 467 -21.48 -15.60 -4.04
N TYR A 468 -22.21 -15.44 -5.16
CA TYR A 468 -23.39 -16.26 -5.45
C TYR A 468 -23.06 -17.76 -5.46
N LEU A 469 -21.96 -18.17 -6.12
CA LEU A 469 -21.54 -19.58 -6.14
C LEU A 469 -21.23 -20.09 -4.72
N LYS A 470 -20.51 -19.31 -3.91
CA LYS A 470 -20.16 -19.67 -2.52
C LYS A 470 -21.40 -19.81 -1.63
N GLY A 471 -22.39 -18.93 -1.80
CA GLY A 471 -23.64 -18.98 -1.03
C GLY A 471 -24.64 -20.04 -1.50
N ALA A 472 -24.69 -20.33 -2.81
CA ALA A 472 -25.70 -21.22 -3.40
C ALA A 472 -25.33 -22.71 -3.35
N VAL A 473 -24.04 -23.05 -3.16
CA VAL A 473 -23.56 -24.43 -3.23
C VAL A 473 -22.94 -24.85 -1.89
N ALA A 474 -23.71 -25.59 -1.09
CA ALA A 474 -23.23 -26.19 0.15
C ALA A 474 -22.47 -27.51 -0.06
N THR A 475 -22.67 -28.16 -1.21
CA THR A 475 -22.07 -29.47 -1.53
C THR A 475 -20.57 -29.31 -1.84
N PRO A 476 -19.68 -30.06 -1.17
CA PRO A 476 -18.25 -30.08 -1.49
C PRO A 476 -17.98 -30.45 -2.94
N TRP A 477 -16.93 -29.88 -3.54
CA TRP A 477 -16.65 -30.04 -4.96
C TRP A 477 -16.29 -31.48 -5.35
N GLU A 478 -15.79 -32.27 -4.40
CA GLU A 478 -15.46 -33.69 -4.54
C GLU A 478 -16.69 -34.56 -4.83
N GLN A 479 -17.87 -34.08 -4.45
CA GLN A 479 -19.15 -34.75 -4.67
C GLN A 479 -19.84 -34.27 -5.95
N TRP A 480 -19.25 -33.33 -6.69
CA TRP A 480 -19.81 -32.87 -7.97
C TRP A 480 -19.51 -33.87 -9.09
N THR A 481 -20.34 -33.84 -10.15
CA THR A 481 -20.10 -34.67 -11.34
C THR A 481 -18.78 -34.29 -12.04
N ILE A 482 -18.09 -35.26 -12.64
CA ILE A 482 -16.83 -35.05 -13.38
C ILE A 482 -16.97 -33.95 -14.46
N PRO A 483 -18.07 -33.90 -15.25
CA PRO A 483 -18.27 -32.81 -16.21
C PRO A 483 -18.38 -31.43 -15.57
N ASP A 484 -19.01 -31.32 -14.38
CA ASP A 484 -19.18 -30.04 -13.71
C ASP A 484 -17.88 -29.57 -13.05
N GLN A 485 -17.10 -30.49 -12.47
CA GLN A 485 -15.74 -30.18 -12.02
C GLN A 485 -14.88 -29.67 -13.20
N THR A 486 -14.94 -30.35 -14.34
CA THR A 486 -14.19 -29.97 -15.56
C THR A 486 -14.62 -28.60 -16.09
N LEU A 487 -15.93 -28.33 -16.12
CA LEU A 487 -16.47 -27.04 -16.54
C LEU A 487 -16.03 -25.92 -15.59
N GLN A 488 -16.04 -26.17 -14.28
CA GLN A 488 -15.58 -25.19 -13.30
C GLN A 488 -14.09 -24.90 -13.45
N ARG A 489 -13.23 -25.92 -13.63
CA ARG A 489 -11.79 -25.72 -13.92
C ARG A 489 -11.60 -24.82 -15.14
N LYS A 490 -12.33 -25.10 -16.23
CA LYS A 490 -12.28 -24.30 -17.46
C LYS A 490 -12.74 -22.85 -17.22
N ASN A 491 -13.81 -22.64 -16.46
CA ASN A 491 -14.29 -21.30 -16.13
C ASN A 491 -13.25 -20.53 -15.32
N LEU A 492 -12.68 -21.15 -14.27
CA LEU A 492 -11.67 -20.54 -13.41
C LEU A 492 -10.40 -20.16 -14.20
N SER A 493 -9.88 -21.07 -15.03
CA SER A 493 -8.72 -20.78 -15.91
C SER A 493 -9.02 -19.63 -16.88
N SER A 494 -10.19 -19.62 -17.51
CA SER A 494 -10.53 -18.54 -18.44
C SER A 494 -10.78 -17.19 -17.75
N PHE A 495 -11.32 -17.16 -16.52
CA PHE A 495 -11.36 -15.93 -15.74
C PHE A 495 -9.95 -15.44 -15.43
N TYR A 496 -9.09 -16.34 -14.97
CA TYR A 496 -7.70 -16.04 -14.66
C TYR A 496 -6.96 -15.44 -15.87
N ASP A 497 -7.05 -16.05 -17.04
CA ASP A 497 -6.41 -15.54 -18.26
C ASP A 497 -6.92 -14.16 -18.66
N ASN A 498 -8.24 -13.94 -18.59
CA ASN A 498 -8.85 -12.64 -18.92
C ASN A 498 -8.45 -11.55 -17.92
N ILE A 499 -8.48 -11.87 -16.61
CA ILE A 499 -8.10 -10.96 -15.54
C ILE A 499 -6.62 -10.61 -15.64
N LEU A 500 -5.75 -11.59 -15.90
CA LEU A 500 -4.33 -11.33 -16.11
C LEU A 500 -4.09 -10.45 -17.33
N ARG A 501 -4.78 -10.70 -18.45
CA ARG A 501 -4.66 -9.85 -19.64
C ARG A 501 -5.05 -8.40 -19.34
N GLU A 502 -6.16 -8.17 -18.67
CA GLU A 502 -6.58 -6.82 -18.28
C GLU A 502 -5.65 -6.19 -17.25
N LEU A 503 -5.20 -6.97 -16.26
CA LEU A 503 -4.20 -6.54 -15.28
C LEU A 503 -2.90 -6.12 -15.97
N TYR A 504 -2.43 -6.85 -16.99
CA TYR A 504 -1.26 -6.44 -17.78
C TYR A 504 -1.48 -5.05 -18.38
N HIS A 505 -2.61 -4.83 -19.05
CA HIS A 505 -2.93 -3.53 -19.65
C HIS A 505 -3.00 -2.42 -18.61
N ALA A 506 -3.62 -2.68 -17.45
CA ALA A 506 -3.68 -1.73 -16.34
C ALA A 506 -2.29 -1.39 -15.78
N VAL A 507 -1.41 -2.39 -15.64
CA VAL A 507 -0.02 -2.20 -15.18
C VAL A 507 0.81 -1.40 -16.19
N MET A 508 0.61 -1.59 -17.50
CA MET A 508 1.33 -0.80 -18.53
C MET A 508 0.98 0.70 -18.50
N GLN A 509 -0.12 1.08 -17.85
CA GLN A 509 -0.56 2.45 -17.64
C GLN A 509 -0.03 3.06 -16.32
N CYS A 510 0.83 2.36 -15.57
CA CYS A 510 1.32 2.83 -14.26
C CYS A 510 2.09 4.17 -14.32
N PHE A 511 2.64 4.53 -15.48
CA PHE A 511 3.36 5.78 -15.72
C PHE A 511 2.46 6.98 -16.03
N ASP A 512 1.18 6.74 -16.34
CA ASP A 512 0.22 7.78 -16.73
C ASP A 512 -0.08 8.74 -15.56
N LEU A 513 -0.67 9.89 -15.84
CA LEU A 513 -1.01 10.89 -14.81
C LEU A 513 -2.06 10.36 -13.82
N LYS A 514 -2.96 9.49 -14.28
CA LYS A 514 -4.02 8.86 -13.49
C LYS A 514 -4.09 7.37 -13.81
N PRO A 515 -3.18 6.55 -13.23
CA PRO A 515 -3.19 5.13 -13.51
C PRO A 515 -4.42 4.45 -12.91
N PRO A 516 -4.93 3.37 -13.54
CA PRO A 516 -6.04 2.59 -13.02
C PRO A 516 -5.71 1.95 -11.66
N SER A 517 -6.75 1.65 -10.88
CA SER A 517 -6.57 0.86 -9.65
C SER A 517 -6.29 -0.59 -10.00
N LEU A 518 -5.33 -1.20 -9.29
CA LEU A 518 -5.00 -2.62 -9.47
C LEU A 518 -5.70 -3.50 -8.41
N ASP A 519 -6.29 -2.89 -7.38
CA ASP A 519 -6.79 -3.58 -6.19
C ASP A 519 -7.93 -4.54 -6.50
N GLU A 520 -8.82 -4.17 -7.41
CA GLU A 520 -9.98 -4.98 -7.81
C GLU A 520 -9.53 -6.30 -8.49
N TYR A 521 -8.57 -6.23 -9.40
CA TYR A 521 -7.98 -7.41 -10.05
C TYR A 521 -7.31 -8.33 -9.01
N MET A 522 -6.53 -7.74 -8.12
CA MET A 522 -5.80 -8.47 -7.08
C MET A 522 -6.75 -9.11 -6.07
N TYR A 523 -7.85 -8.44 -5.74
CA TYR A 523 -8.90 -8.94 -4.86
C TYR A 523 -9.54 -10.21 -5.43
N ILE A 524 -9.95 -10.20 -6.70
CA ILE A 524 -10.57 -11.38 -7.32
C ILE A 524 -9.60 -12.55 -7.39
N LEU A 525 -8.35 -12.30 -7.80
CA LEU A 525 -7.31 -13.32 -7.84
C LEU A 525 -7.10 -13.96 -6.46
N THR A 526 -7.01 -13.14 -5.41
CA THR A 526 -6.65 -13.58 -4.04
C THR A 526 -7.81 -14.21 -3.29
N ASN A 527 -9.05 -13.73 -3.47
CA ASN A 527 -10.20 -14.15 -2.67
C ASN A 527 -11.09 -15.20 -3.36
N HIS A 528 -11.02 -15.32 -4.69
CA HIS A 528 -11.87 -16.25 -5.45
C HIS A 528 -11.11 -17.33 -6.20
N LEU A 529 -10.01 -16.96 -6.88
CA LEU A 529 -9.29 -17.89 -7.74
C LEU A 529 -8.25 -18.71 -6.97
N TYR A 530 -7.25 -18.09 -6.35
CA TYR A 530 -6.17 -18.81 -5.65
C TYR A 530 -6.63 -19.72 -4.50
N PRO A 531 -7.64 -19.39 -3.70
CA PRO A 531 -8.12 -20.28 -2.64
C PRO A 531 -8.91 -21.48 -3.17
N ASN A 532 -9.31 -21.49 -4.45
CA ASN A 532 -10.18 -22.52 -4.99
C ASN A 532 -9.41 -23.83 -5.27
N PRO A 533 -9.78 -24.98 -4.66
CA PRO A 533 -9.07 -26.25 -4.86
C PRO A 533 -9.08 -26.77 -6.30
N LEU A 534 -10.07 -26.36 -7.11
CA LEU A 534 -10.17 -26.72 -8.52
C LEU A 534 -9.30 -25.82 -9.42
N PHE A 535 -8.71 -24.75 -8.91
CA PHE A 535 -7.85 -23.85 -9.66
C PHE A 535 -6.36 -24.16 -9.45
N SER A 536 -5.57 -24.01 -10.51
CA SER A 536 -4.11 -24.04 -10.43
C SER A 536 -3.54 -23.02 -11.41
N ALA A 537 -2.74 -22.08 -10.91
CA ALA A 537 -2.13 -21.00 -11.69
C ALA A 537 -0.99 -21.47 -12.63
N GLY A 538 -0.47 -22.69 -12.42
CA GLY A 538 0.50 -23.34 -13.31
C GLY A 538 1.74 -22.51 -13.68
N LYS A 539 2.28 -22.78 -14.89
CA LYS A 539 3.41 -22.06 -15.52
C LYS A 539 3.02 -20.68 -16.06
N ASP A 540 1.74 -20.41 -16.14
CA ASP A 540 1.19 -19.22 -16.80
C ASP A 540 1.46 -17.97 -15.95
N LEU A 541 1.46 -18.10 -14.62
CA LEU A 541 1.84 -17.02 -13.71
C LEU A 541 3.28 -16.55 -13.92
N ASP A 542 4.26 -17.47 -13.95
CA ASP A 542 5.66 -17.07 -14.10
C ASP A 542 5.93 -16.46 -15.48
N THR A 543 5.25 -16.97 -16.52
CA THR A 543 5.29 -16.40 -17.87
C THR A 543 4.72 -14.98 -17.88
N PHE A 544 3.56 -14.78 -17.25
CA PHE A 544 2.93 -13.49 -17.08
C PHE A 544 3.83 -12.50 -16.34
N ILE A 545 4.42 -12.91 -15.22
CA ILE A 545 5.35 -12.08 -14.43
C ILE A 545 6.56 -11.67 -15.28
N GLY A 546 7.10 -12.59 -16.09
CA GLY A 546 8.14 -12.28 -17.08
C GLY A 546 7.69 -11.21 -18.07
N SER A 547 6.53 -11.38 -18.70
CA SER A 547 5.98 -10.42 -19.65
C SER A 547 5.70 -9.05 -19.02
N VAL A 548 5.20 -8.99 -17.79
CA VAL A 548 5.00 -7.72 -17.06
C VAL A 548 6.33 -7.02 -16.81
N LYS A 549 7.38 -7.76 -16.38
CA LYS A 549 8.71 -7.18 -16.16
C LYS A 549 9.29 -6.60 -17.44
N ASP A 550 9.22 -7.34 -18.54
CA ASP A 550 9.73 -6.90 -19.83
C ASP A 550 8.93 -5.70 -20.37
N GLY A 551 7.60 -5.75 -20.29
CA GLY A 551 6.73 -4.65 -20.70
C GLY A 551 6.95 -3.37 -19.89
N LEU A 552 7.13 -3.49 -18.56
CA LEU A 552 7.43 -2.35 -17.69
C LEU A 552 8.77 -1.71 -18.03
N LYS A 553 9.81 -2.51 -18.36
CA LYS A 553 11.11 -1.98 -18.79
C LYS A 553 10.99 -1.15 -20.06
N VAL A 554 10.29 -1.67 -21.08
CA VAL A 554 10.05 -0.94 -22.33
C VAL A 554 9.28 0.36 -22.08
N ARG A 555 8.22 0.31 -21.26
CA ARG A 555 7.46 1.52 -20.89
C ARG A 555 8.30 2.53 -20.10
N ALA A 556 9.17 2.06 -19.22
CA ALA A 556 10.10 2.90 -18.47
C ALA A 556 11.10 3.61 -19.41
N GLU A 557 11.65 2.89 -20.40
CA GLU A 557 12.52 3.46 -21.44
C GLU A 557 11.80 4.51 -22.29
N GLU A 558 10.54 4.27 -22.70
CA GLU A 558 9.73 5.25 -23.43
C GLU A 558 9.50 6.54 -22.62
N VAL A 559 9.23 6.41 -21.32
CA VAL A 559 9.06 7.56 -20.41
C VAL A 559 10.36 8.32 -20.26
N TYR A 560 11.49 7.63 -20.11
CA TYR A 560 12.80 8.25 -20.03
C TYR A 560 13.17 8.99 -21.31
N SER A 561 12.93 8.38 -22.48
CA SER A 561 13.09 9.04 -23.79
C SER A 561 12.20 10.29 -23.91
N GLY A 562 11.05 10.32 -23.23
CA GLY A 562 10.24 11.52 -23.10
C GLY A 562 10.94 12.66 -22.35
N PHE A 563 11.68 12.36 -21.28
CA PHE A 563 12.41 13.35 -20.50
C PHE A 563 13.65 13.90 -21.20
N THR A 564 14.32 13.08 -22.02
CA THR A 564 15.53 13.51 -22.74
C THR A 564 15.23 14.43 -23.92
N LYS A 565 13.97 14.57 -24.36
CA LYS A 565 13.56 15.53 -25.39
C LYS A 565 13.72 16.99 -24.99
N ASP A 566 13.77 17.27 -23.68
CA ASP A 566 13.97 18.61 -23.17
C ASP A 566 15.46 19.02 -23.22
N ILE A 567 16.37 18.09 -23.56
CA ILE A 567 17.79 18.34 -23.72
C ILE A 567 18.05 18.85 -25.15
N PRO A 568 18.79 19.96 -25.33
CA PRO A 568 19.13 20.46 -26.65
C PRO A 568 19.83 19.42 -27.53
N GLU A 569 19.44 19.32 -28.80
CA GLU A 569 20.11 18.46 -29.79
C GLU A 569 21.54 18.93 -30.09
N ASN A 570 21.75 20.25 -30.05
CA ASN A 570 23.05 20.87 -30.24
C ASN A 570 23.91 20.72 -28.98
N ARG A 571 25.05 20.04 -29.11
CA ARG A 571 26.01 19.83 -28.00
C ARG A 571 26.58 21.13 -27.42
N GLU A 572 26.62 22.20 -28.21
CA GLU A 572 27.14 23.50 -27.79
C GLU A 572 26.19 24.24 -26.84
N GLU A 573 24.92 23.82 -26.79
CA GLU A 573 23.86 24.36 -25.93
C GLU A 573 23.70 23.52 -24.65
N TRP A 574 24.49 22.46 -24.46
CA TRP A 574 24.45 21.66 -23.23
C TRP A 574 24.95 22.46 -22.04
N ASP A 575 24.26 22.27 -20.91
CA ASP A 575 24.46 23.00 -19.67
C ASP A 575 24.22 22.04 -18.48
N MET A 576 24.86 22.31 -17.35
CA MET A 576 24.76 21.49 -16.14
C MET A 576 23.32 21.43 -15.60
N TYR A 577 22.55 22.49 -15.80
CA TYR A 577 21.13 22.57 -15.45
C TYR A 577 20.31 21.43 -16.07
N HIS A 578 20.61 21.02 -17.31
CA HIS A 578 19.87 19.94 -17.98
C HIS A 578 19.99 18.60 -17.24
N ILE A 579 21.15 18.30 -16.66
CA ILE A 579 21.38 17.07 -15.88
C ILE A 579 20.60 17.14 -14.56
N VAL A 580 20.63 18.30 -13.89
CA VAL A 580 19.89 18.52 -12.64
C VAL A 580 18.38 18.39 -12.86
N GLU A 581 17.85 18.98 -13.93
CA GLU A 581 16.42 18.90 -14.25
C GLU A 581 16.01 17.45 -14.59
N LEU A 582 16.83 16.74 -15.37
CA LEU A 582 16.60 15.34 -15.71
C LEU A 582 16.58 14.44 -14.46
N GLY A 583 17.56 14.60 -13.56
CA GLY A 583 17.61 13.90 -12.28
C GLY A 583 16.37 14.17 -11.42
N LYS A 584 15.95 15.44 -11.31
CA LYS A 584 14.73 15.82 -10.57
C LYS A 584 13.47 15.16 -11.14
N LYS A 585 13.31 15.09 -12.47
CA LYS A 585 12.19 14.40 -13.14
C LYS A 585 12.18 12.90 -12.82
N LEU A 586 13.34 12.25 -12.86
CA LEU A 586 13.48 10.83 -12.52
C LEU A 586 13.11 10.55 -11.06
N ILE A 587 13.67 11.31 -10.13
CA ILE A 587 13.38 11.15 -8.70
C ILE A 587 11.89 11.40 -8.42
N GLY A 588 11.30 12.42 -9.04
CA GLY A 588 9.87 12.70 -8.97
C GLY A 588 9.01 11.53 -9.48
N LEU A 589 9.41 10.89 -10.57
CA LEU A 589 8.75 9.71 -11.11
C LEU A 589 8.78 8.54 -10.12
N ILE A 590 9.95 8.21 -9.55
CA ILE A 590 10.10 7.12 -8.58
C ILE A 590 9.31 7.38 -7.30
N LYS A 591 9.34 8.61 -6.76
CA LYS A 591 8.54 9.02 -5.58
C LYS A 591 7.04 8.86 -5.84
N ARG A 592 6.57 9.15 -7.07
CA ARG A 592 5.17 8.97 -7.46
C ARG A 592 4.79 7.48 -7.55
N LEU A 593 5.62 6.67 -8.19
CA LEU A 593 5.38 5.23 -8.36
C LEU A 593 5.36 4.50 -7.02
N SER A 594 6.36 4.71 -6.18
CA SER A 594 6.44 4.10 -4.83
C SER A 594 5.27 4.48 -3.93
N LYS A 595 4.77 5.72 -4.02
CA LYS A 595 3.57 6.15 -3.28
C LYS A 595 2.28 5.49 -3.79
N LYS A 596 2.15 5.33 -5.11
CA LYS A 596 0.93 4.81 -5.75
C LYS A 596 0.86 3.27 -5.72
N PHE A 597 2.01 2.61 -5.80
CA PHE A 597 2.16 1.16 -5.84
C PHE A 597 3.19 0.71 -4.78
N PRO A 598 2.84 0.82 -3.47
CA PRO A 598 3.78 0.50 -2.40
C PRO A 598 4.09 -1.00 -2.30
N GLU A 599 3.10 -1.83 -2.58
CA GLU A 599 3.21 -3.29 -2.47
C GLU A 599 3.56 -3.94 -3.82
N PRO A 600 4.35 -5.02 -3.83
CA PRO A 600 4.65 -5.75 -5.05
C PRO A 600 3.40 -6.39 -5.65
N ILE A 601 3.17 -6.18 -6.95
CA ILE A 601 2.12 -6.87 -7.70
C ILE A 601 2.38 -8.37 -7.63
N LEU A 602 1.37 -9.12 -7.19
CA LEU A 602 1.43 -10.58 -7.01
C LEU A 602 2.62 -11.03 -6.13
N GLY A 603 3.11 -10.16 -5.24
CA GLY A 603 4.26 -10.42 -4.37
C GLY A 603 5.61 -10.54 -5.10
N LYS A 604 5.66 -10.30 -6.42
CA LYS A 604 6.83 -10.60 -7.27
C LYS A 604 7.32 -9.43 -8.12
N VAL A 605 6.49 -8.42 -8.37
CA VAL A 605 6.79 -7.31 -9.30
C VAL A 605 6.67 -5.98 -8.56
N LYS A 606 7.81 -5.35 -8.30
CA LYS A 606 7.89 -4.03 -7.67
C LYS A 606 8.22 -2.98 -8.73
N ILE A 607 7.24 -2.11 -9.05
CA ILE A 607 7.27 -1.24 -10.24
C ILE A 607 8.40 -0.20 -10.17
N ASP A 608 8.52 0.49 -9.04
CA ASP A 608 9.57 1.48 -8.79
C ASP A 608 10.97 0.86 -8.92
N PHE A 609 11.19 -0.34 -8.36
CA PHE A 609 12.50 -1.02 -8.44
C PHE A 609 12.86 -1.41 -9.88
N LEU A 610 11.91 -1.97 -10.64
CA LEU A 610 12.12 -2.30 -12.05
C LEU A 610 12.35 -1.05 -12.92
N THR A 611 11.71 0.06 -12.56
CA THR A 611 11.90 1.34 -13.24
C THR A 611 13.31 1.89 -13.00
N ILE A 612 13.83 1.76 -11.77
CA ILE A 612 15.22 2.11 -11.42
C ILE A 612 16.20 1.24 -12.21
N GLU A 613 16.00 -0.09 -12.19
CA GLU A 613 16.83 -1.05 -12.94
C GLU A 613 16.87 -0.77 -14.45
N GLY A 614 15.78 -0.28 -15.03
CA GLY A 614 15.69 0.03 -16.46
C GLY A 614 16.26 1.40 -16.84
N ILE A 615 15.91 2.45 -16.08
CA ILE A 615 16.19 3.84 -16.49
C ILE A 615 17.52 4.36 -15.96
N PHE A 616 17.88 4.07 -14.71
CA PHE A 616 18.99 4.77 -14.06
C PHE A 616 20.36 4.47 -14.68
N PRO A 617 20.67 3.24 -15.15
CA PRO A 617 21.89 3.00 -15.92
C PRO A 617 21.98 3.84 -17.19
N ALA A 618 20.87 3.99 -17.93
CA ALA A 618 20.82 4.81 -19.13
C ALA A 618 21.00 6.30 -18.80
N PHE A 619 20.37 6.78 -17.73
CA PHE A 619 20.59 8.14 -17.22
C PHE A 619 22.06 8.39 -16.87
N ALA A 620 22.72 7.46 -16.20
CA ALA A 620 24.12 7.63 -15.83
C ALA A 620 25.03 7.71 -17.06
N GLU A 621 24.79 6.88 -18.08
CA GLU A 621 25.52 6.94 -19.36
C GLU A 621 25.29 8.29 -20.08
N ASP A 622 24.04 8.74 -20.17
CA ASP A 622 23.70 10.02 -20.78
C ASP A 622 24.31 11.20 -19.99
N ALA A 623 24.22 11.18 -18.66
CA ALA A 623 24.81 12.19 -17.79
C ALA A 623 26.33 12.27 -17.99
N GLU A 624 27.03 11.13 -18.02
CA GLU A 624 28.48 11.10 -18.27
C GLU A 624 28.84 11.73 -19.63
N ASN A 625 28.06 11.42 -20.66
CA ASN A 625 28.26 11.95 -22.01
C ASN A 625 28.00 13.47 -22.08
N ILE A 626 26.94 13.94 -21.43
CA ILE A 626 26.59 15.36 -21.38
C ILE A 626 27.68 16.14 -20.63
N ILE A 627 28.12 15.67 -19.46
CA ILE A 627 29.17 16.34 -18.67
C ILE A 627 30.48 16.44 -19.46
N LYS A 628 30.90 15.34 -20.08
CA LYS A 628 32.10 15.33 -20.94
C LYS A 628 31.96 16.31 -22.12
N GLY A 629 30.76 16.42 -22.68
CA GLY A 629 30.44 17.39 -23.74
C GLY A 629 30.56 18.84 -23.27
N ILE A 630 29.98 19.17 -22.11
CA ILE A 630 30.05 20.49 -21.48
C ILE A 630 31.51 20.88 -21.23
N PHE A 631 32.30 20.00 -20.61
CA PHE A 631 33.69 20.28 -20.29
C PHE A 631 34.53 20.51 -21.55
N ARG A 632 34.31 19.72 -22.60
CA ARG A 632 35.00 19.90 -23.87
C ARG A 632 34.62 21.23 -24.54
N SER A 633 33.34 21.59 -24.55
CA SER A 633 32.88 22.86 -25.15
C SER A 633 33.46 24.07 -24.41
N SER A 634 33.46 24.04 -23.08
CA SER A 634 34.09 25.07 -22.24
C SER A 634 35.59 25.21 -22.53
N GLN A 635 36.32 24.09 -22.65
CA GLN A 635 37.74 24.12 -23.02
C GLN A 635 38.00 24.69 -24.42
N GLU A 636 37.15 24.35 -25.40
CA GLU A 636 37.27 24.84 -26.78
C GLU A 636 36.94 26.35 -26.90
N LYS A 637 35.95 26.83 -26.14
CA LYS A 637 35.56 28.26 -26.08
C LYS A 637 36.46 29.10 -25.18
N GLY A 638 37.23 28.48 -24.28
CA GLY A 638 38.01 29.17 -23.26
C GLY A 638 37.14 29.83 -22.18
N GLU A 639 35.93 29.30 -21.97
CA GLU A 639 34.97 29.81 -20.99
C GLU A 639 35.11 29.07 -19.68
N GLU A 640 35.14 29.79 -18.56
CA GLU A 640 35.11 29.17 -17.23
C GLU A 640 33.67 28.80 -16.85
N LEU A 641 33.45 27.54 -16.49
CA LEU A 641 32.18 27.06 -15.95
C LEU A 641 31.96 27.62 -14.54
N ASP A 642 30.72 27.79 -14.11
CA ASP A 642 30.40 28.25 -12.76
C ASP A 642 30.64 27.14 -11.71
N ILE A 643 31.05 27.52 -10.49
CA ILE A 643 31.33 26.57 -9.40
C ILE A 643 30.03 26.09 -8.73
N GLN A 644 29.07 26.99 -8.54
CA GLN A 644 27.81 26.66 -7.88
C GLN A 644 26.98 25.71 -8.74
N ASP A 645 26.92 25.93 -10.06
CA ASP A 645 26.23 25.03 -10.98
C ASP A 645 26.82 23.61 -10.95
N ALA A 646 28.15 23.49 -10.83
CA ALA A 646 28.82 22.21 -10.70
C ALA A 646 28.49 21.49 -9.37
N PHE A 647 28.38 22.25 -8.27
CA PHE A 647 27.96 21.70 -6.98
C PHE A 647 26.48 21.30 -6.97
N ASP A 648 25.61 22.07 -7.60
CA ASP A 648 24.19 21.73 -7.75
C ASP A 648 24.01 20.46 -8.60
N MET A 649 24.80 20.32 -9.67
CA MET A 649 24.90 19.09 -10.47
C MET A 649 25.40 17.91 -9.65
N TYR A 650 26.45 18.09 -8.84
CA TYR A 650 26.97 17.05 -7.96
C TYR A 650 25.91 16.53 -6.99
N GLN A 651 25.22 17.43 -6.29
CA GLN A 651 24.15 17.06 -5.35
C GLN A 651 23.01 16.29 -6.05
N GLY A 652 22.61 16.73 -7.24
CA GLY A 652 21.61 16.04 -8.04
C GLY A 652 22.04 14.62 -8.44
N LEU A 653 23.30 14.43 -8.84
CA LEU A 653 23.85 13.13 -9.20
C LEU A 653 23.98 12.19 -8.00
N ILE A 654 24.36 12.71 -6.82
CA ILE A 654 24.40 11.90 -5.59
C ILE A 654 23.00 11.40 -5.22
N GLU A 655 21.96 12.25 -5.25
CA GLU A 655 20.60 11.80 -4.91
C GLU A 655 20.15 10.67 -5.86
N VAL A 656 20.53 10.73 -7.14
CA VAL A 656 20.27 9.65 -8.10
C VAL A 656 21.10 8.40 -7.77
N ARG A 657 22.40 8.54 -7.46
CA ARG A 657 23.27 7.42 -7.08
C ARG A 657 22.79 6.72 -5.82
N ASP A 658 22.37 7.46 -4.80
CA ASP A 658 21.90 6.88 -3.53
C ASP A 658 20.64 6.02 -3.74
N ILE A 659 19.77 6.40 -4.69
CA ILE A 659 18.61 5.59 -5.08
C ILE A 659 19.05 4.40 -5.95
N TYR A 660 20.02 4.59 -6.84
CA TYR A 660 20.61 3.53 -7.66
C TYR A 660 21.17 2.40 -6.77
N ASP A 661 22.00 2.74 -5.79
CA ASP A 661 22.71 1.78 -4.92
C ASP A 661 21.75 0.99 -3.99
N GLN A 662 20.55 1.52 -3.73
CA GLN A 662 19.52 0.80 -2.96
C GLN A 662 18.91 -0.38 -3.72
N VAL A 663 18.91 -0.33 -5.06
CA VAL A 663 18.24 -1.31 -5.91
C VAL A 663 19.25 -2.12 -6.71
N ILE A 664 20.19 -1.45 -7.34
CA ILE A 664 21.19 -2.02 -8.24
C ILE A 664 22.48 -2.26 -7.45
N LYS A 665 23.00 -3.48 -7.53
CA LYS A 665 24.19 -3.90 -6.77
C LYS A 665 25.52 -3.62 -7.47
N SER A 666 25.50 -3.30 -8.76
CA SER A 666 26.70 -2.89 -9.48
C SER A 666 27.11 -1.48 -9.03
N PRO A 667 28.39 -1.10 -9.17
CA PRO A 667 28.78 0.29 -8.94
C PRO A 667 28.09 1.23 -9.93
N PHE A 668 27.91 2.48 -9.52
CA PHE A 668 27.43 3.53 -10.41
C PHE A 668 28.33 3.63 -11.67
N PRO A 669 27.77 3.85 -12.88
CA PRO A 669 28.51 3.64 -14.14
C PRO A 669 29.79 4.45 -14.34
N PHE A 670 29.94 5.59 -13.66
CA PHE A 670 31.14 6.42 -13.72
C PHE A 670 31.47 7.05 -12.36
N ASP A 671 32.69 7.53 -12.22
CA ASP A 671 33.18 8.18 -11.01
C ASP A 671 32.81 9.68 -11.02
N ILE A 672 31.77 10.02 -10.27
CA ILE A 672 31.23 11.39 -10.18
C ILE A 672 32.25 12.31 -9.51
N GLU A 673 32.83 11.86 -8.39
CA GLU A 673 33.81 12.59 -7.60
C GLU A 673 35.05 12.94 -8.44
N GLN A 674 35.60 11.97 -9.16
CA GLN A 674 36.77 12.17 -10.01
C GLN A 674 36.53 13.24 -11.08
N MET A 675 35.30 13.36 -11.60
CA MET A 675 34.91 14.31 -12.64
C MET A 675 34.70 15.73 -12.12
N ILE A 676 34.29 15.90 -10.87
CA ILE A 676 33.90 17.20 -10.29
C ILE A 676 34.99 17.78 -9.37
N GLN A 677 35.97 16.98 -8.92
CA GLN A 677 36.99 17.42 -7.94
C GLN A 677 37.71 18.74 -8.30
N ASP A 678 37.93 19.02 -9.58
CA ASP A 678 38.63 20.23 -10.03
C ASP A 678 37.87 21.51 -9.66
N PHE A 679 36.54 21.45 -9.59
CA PHE A 679 35.70 22.56 -9.13
C PHE A 679 35.90 22.82 -7.63
N VAL A 680 36.07 21.77 -6.82
CA VAL A 680 36.39 21.90 -5.39
C VAL A 680 37.77 22.52 -5.22
N TRP A 681 38.77 22.09 -5.99
CA TRP A 681 40.11 22.69 -5.97
C TRP A 681 40.12 24.16 -6.38
N ARG A 682 39.36 24.52 -7.43
CA ARG A 682 39.21 25.93 -7.83
C ARG A 682 38.49 26.75 -6.77
N TRP A 683 37.48 26.20 -6.12
CA TRP A 683 36.79 26.83 -4.99
C TRP A 683 37.75 27.07 -3.81
N LEU A 684 38.56 26.08 -3.45
CA LEU A 684 39.59 26.21 -2.41
C LEU A 684 40.64 27.27 -2.76
N SER A 685 41.09 27.33 -4.02
CA SER A 685 42.00 28.38 -4.50
C SER A 685 41.37 29.78 -4.39
N ASN A 686 40.07 29.91 -4.68
CA ASN A 686 39.35 31.17 -4.51
C ASN A 686 39.24 31.57 -3.03
N ILE A 687 39.16 30.62 -2.11
CA ILE A 687 39.23 30.87 -0.66
C ILE A 687 40.62 31.39 -0.30
N ASP A 688 41.70 30.74 -0.77
CA ASP A 688 43.08 31.15 -0.50
C ASP A 688 43.34 32.62 -0.87
N VAL A 689 42.79 33.08 -2.00
CA VAL A 689 42.92 34.48 -2.44
C VAL A 689 42.11 35.43 -1.57
N LYS A 690 40.86 35.07 -1.23
CA LYS A 690 39.94 35.92 -0.47
C LYS A 690 40.23 35.97 1.02
N ILE A 691 40.95 34.99 1.56
CA ILE A 691 41.12 34.85 3.01
C ILE A 691 41.84 36.05 3.64
N LEU A 692 42.82 36.62 2.93
CA LEU A 692 43.53 37.82 3.37
C LEU A 692 42.60 39.03 3.37
N GLU A 693 41.74 39.16 2.35
CA GLU A 693 40.76 40.24 2.24
C GLU A 693 39.72 40.17 3.37
N TRP A 694 39.22 38.98 3.71
CA TRP A 694 38.31 38.78 4.84
C TRP A 694 38.92 39.25 6.15
N VAL A 695 40.19 38.90 6.40
CA VAL A 695 40.93 39.33 7.59
C VAL A 695 41.11 40.84 7.61
N GLU A 696 41.50 41.46 6.49
CA GLU A 696 41.65 42.92 6.42
C GLU A 696 40.34 43.67 6.64
N ASN A 697 39.25 43.19 6.05
CA ASN A 697 37.94 43.83 6.19
C ASN A 697 37.41 43.69 7.62
N ALA A 698 37.62 42.53 8.25
CA ALA A 698 37.28 42.32 9.66
C ALA A 698 38.08 43.27 10.59
N LEU A 699 39.37 43.46 10.34
CA LEU A 699 40.21 44.37 11.12
C LEU A 699 39.89 45.86 10.88
N LYS A 700 39.59 46.26 9.64
CA LYS A 700 39.21 47.65 9.30
C LYS A 700 37.89 48.06 9.95
N GLY A 701 36.96 47.11 10.13
CA GLY A 701 35.68 47.33 10.77
C GLY A 701 35.71 47.33 12.30
N ASP A 702 36.86 47.09 12.92
CA ASP A 702 36.97 46.88 14.36
C ASP A 702 37.46 48.12 15.12
N GLU A 703 36.75 48.44 16.20
CA GLU A 703 37.14 49.49 17.15
C GLU A 703 37.98 48.95 18.32
N PHE A 704 38.19 47.63 18.40
CA PHE A 704 38.89 46.93 19.49
C PHE A 704 38.30 47.23 20.88
N LYS A 705 36.97 47.28 20.95
CA LYS A 705 36.22 47.44 22.21
C LYS A 705 35.54 46.15 22.62
N VAL A 706 35.46 45.92 23.92
CA VAL A 706 34.70 44.80 24.51
C VAL A 706 33.21 44.97 24.22
N LYS A 707 32.51 43.91 23.82
CA LYS A 707 31.05 43.93 23.68
C LYS A 707 30.38 44.28 25.00
N SER A 708 29.42 45.21 24.95
CA SER A 708 28.48 45.47 26.04
C SER A 708 27.11 44.96 25.60
N GLU A 709 26.64 43.88 26.22
CA GLU A 709 25.24 43.47 26.08
C GLU A 709 24.43 44.14 27.20
N ASN A 710 23.48 45.00 26.81
CA ASN A 710 22.51 45.64 27.72
C ASN A 710 23.11 46.43 28.91
N GLY A 711 24.32 47.01 28.75
CA GLY A 711 24.96 47.82 29.79
C GLY A 711 25.67 47.01 30.88
N THR A 712 25.73 45.68 30.74
CA THR A 712 26.60 44.79 31.52
C THR A 712 27.80 44.37 30.67
N MET A 713 29.01 44.30 31.26
CA MET A 713 30.16 43.75 30.55
C MET A 713 29.84 42.30 30.15
N ALA A 714 29.91 42.01 28.85
CA ALA A 714 29.76 40.64 28.36
C ALA A 714 30.86 39.76 28.98
N ASN A 715 30.56 38.47 29.15
CA ASN A 715 31.54 37.50 29.65
C ASN A 715 32.74 37.38 28.69
N ASP A 716 32.50 37.71 27.42
CA ASP A 716 33.44 37.65 26.31
C ASP A 716 34.21 38.97 26.19
N ARG A 717 35.53 38.88 26.39
CA ARG A 717 36.43 40.06 26.48
C ARG A 717 37.16 40.40 25.18
N HIS A 718 36.71 39.84 24.07
CA HIS A 718 37.24 40.07 22.72
C HIS A 718 36.37 41.06 21.94
N SER A 719 36.87 41.50 20.79
CA SER A 719 36.15 42.35 19.84
C SER A 719 35.50 41.54 18.72
N VAL A 720 34.88 42.25 17.76
CA VAL A 720 34.08 41.66 16.68
C VAL A 720 34.95 41.09 15.55
N SER A 721 36.15 41.62 15.30
CA SER A 721 37.00 41.18 14.18
C SER A 721 37.34 39.68 14.24
N VAL A 722 37.73 39.18 15.41
CA VAL A 722 38.07 37.77 15.58
C VAL A 722 36.86 36.86 15.37
N GLU A 723 35.66 37.27 15.82
CA GLU A 723 34.44 36.51 15.56
C GLU A 723 34.13 36.45 14.05
N ASP A 724 34.26 37.57 13.34
CA ASP A 724 33.95 37.65 11.91
C ASP A 724 34.92 36.81 11.05
N VAL A 725 36.21 36.78 11.42
CA VAL A 725 37.20 35.90 10.79
C VAL A 725 36.84 34.42 11.01
N PHE A 726 36.58 34.01 12.26
CA PHE A 726 36.25 32.61 12.55
C PHE A 726 34.87 32.19 12.00
N ARG A 727 33.90 33.11 11.95
CA ARG A 727 32.61 32.87 11.29
C ARG A 727 32.81 32.55 9.80
N SER A 728 33.65 33.32 9.11
CA SER A 728 34.01 33.06 7.72
C SER A 728 34.68 31.69 7.56
N PHE A 729 35.60 31.31 8.44
CA PHE A 729 36.26 29.99 8.39
C PHE A 729 35.27 28.84 8.61
N ILE A 730 34.44 28.92 9.65
CA ILE A 730 33.45 27.90 9.99
C ILE A 730 32.42 27.74 8.86
N GLN A 731 32.01 28.83 8.21
CA GLN A 731 31.09 28.76 7.07
C GLN A 731 31.68 27.97 5.90
N ASN A 732 32.97 28.14 5.58
CA ASN A 732 33.63 27.37 4.52
C ASN A 732 33.81 25.89 4.90
N ILE A 733 34.14 25.59 6.17
CA ILE A 733 34.19 24.20 6.65
C ILE A 733 32.83 23.54 6.51
N LYS A 734 31.75 24.25 6.89
CA LYS A 734 30.38 23.76 6.76
C LYS A 734 30.03 23.52 5.29
N ALA A 735 30.35 24.46 4.39
CA ALA A 735 30.10 24.30 2.97
C ALA A 735 30.77 23.03 2.39
N LEU A 736 32.03 22.76 2.76
CA LEU A 736 32.73 21.54 2.31
C LEU A 736 32.11 20.26 2.91
N LYS A 737 31.65 20.29 4.16
CA LYS A 737 30.93 19.16 4.78
C LYS A 737 29.56 18.91 4.14
N ASP A 738 28.83 19.98 3.85
CA ASP A 738 27.49 19.92 3.27
C ASP A 738 27.52 19.35 1.83
N LEU A 739 28.69 19.34 1.17
CA LEU A 739 28.87 18.61 -0.10
C LEU A 739 28.73 17.09 0.07
N ASN A 740 28.97 16.53 1.26
CA ASN A 740 28.90 15.10 1.56
C ASN A 740 29.70 14.24 0.56
N TRP A 741 30.98 14.58 0.39
CA TRP A 741 31.85 14.00 -0.64
C TRP A 741 32.11 12.51 -0.38
N ALA A 742 31.80 11.64 -1.34
CA ALA A 742 31.84 10.19 -1.09
C ALA A 742 33.25 9.58 -1.09
N ASP A 743 34.20 10.13 -1.86
CA ASP A 743 35.59 9.67 -1.82
C ASP A 743 36.31 10.23 -0.58
N GLU A 744 36.42 9.42 0.46
CA GLU A 744 37.07 9.79 1.73
C GLU A 744 38.52 10.30 1.56
N TYR A 745 39.24 9.85 0.54
CA TYR A 745 40.63 10.28 0.31
C TYR A 745 40.70 11.67 -0.31
N GLN A 746 39.86 11.94 -1.29
CA GLN A 746 39.73 13.27 -1.88
C GLN A 746 39.20 14.26 -0.84
N GLU A 747 38.18 13.87 -0.08
CA GLU A 747 37.61 14.66 1.01
C GLU A 747 38.68 15.08 2.03
N ALA A 748 39.51 14.13 2.50
CA ALA A 748 40.58 14.41 3.43
C ALA A 748 41.62 15.41 2.86
N LYS A 749 41.91 15.34 1.55
CA LYS A 749 42.79 16.30 0.88
C LYS A 749 42.17 17.70 0.84
N PHE A 750 40.87 17.81 0.54
CA PHE A 750 40.19 19.10 0.55
C PHE A 750 40.19 19.73 1.93
N PHE A 751 39.89 18.96 2.98
CA PHE A 751 39.97 19.46 4.36
C PHE A 751 41.39 19.86 4.76
N THR A 752 42.41 19.14 4.30
CA THR A 752 43.82 19.48 4.55
C THR A 752 44.19 20.80 3.87
N ALA A 753 43.78 20.99 2.62
CA ALA A 753 44.01 22.24 1.90
C ALA A 753 43.29 23.41 2.57
N LEU A 754 41.99 23.26 2.89
CA LEU A 754 41.22 24.27 3.60
C LEU A 754 41.82 24.62 4.97
N SER A 755 42.33 23.62 5.70
CA SER A 755 43.01 23.84 6.99
C SER A 755 44.27 24.67 6.82
N LYS A 756 45.03 24.45 5.74
CA LYS A 756 46.22 25.26 5.40
C LYS A 756 45.84 26.69 5.03
N SER A 757 44.76 26.88 4.28
CA SER A 757 44.19 28.20 3.98
C SER A 757 43.86 28.93 5.27
N ILE A 758 43.03 28.33 6.13
CA ILE A 758 42.62 28.86 7.44
C ILE A 758 43.83 29.20 8.31
N GLY A 759 44.83 28.33 8.38
CA GLY A 759 46.07 28.59 9.11
C GLY A 759 46.80 29.83 8.59
N THR A 760 46.86 30.02 7.27
CA THR A 760 47.46 31.22 6.65
C THR A 760 46.69 32.48 7.01
N GLY A 761 45.36 32.45 6.94
CA GLY A 761 44.50 33.58 7.33
C GLY A 761 44.63 33.92 8.82
N LEU A 762 44.69 32.92 9.69
CA LEU A 762 44.88 33.11 11.12
C LEU A 762 46.26 33.68 11.45
N MET A 763 47.32 33.18 10.82
CA MET A 763 48.67 33.75 10.96
C MET A 763 48.70 35.22 10.56
N TYR A 764 48.08 35.57 9.42
CA TYR A 764 47.98 36.94 8.95
C TYR A 764 47.20 37.83 9.93
N TYR A 765 46.09 37.34 10.50
CA TYR A 765 45.34 38.05 11.53
C TYR A 765 46.21 38.32 12.77
N CYS A 766 46.90 37.31 13.29
CA CYS A 766 47.78 37.46 14.45
C CYS A 766 48.92 38.46 14.17
N GLU A 767 49.57 38.37 13.02
CA GLU A 767 50.64 39.29 12.61
C GLU A 767 50.13 40.75 12.52
N LYS A 768 48.92 40.98 12.01
CA LYS A 768 48.35 42.33 11.95
C LYS A 768 48.00 42.87 13.33
N VAL A 769 47.42 42.05 14.20
CA VAL A 769 47.10 42.44 15.58
C VAL A 769 48.38 42.75 16.37
N GLU A 770 49.44 41.95 16.18
CA GLU A 770 50.76 42.18 16.77
C GLU A 770 51.42 43.46 16.25
N ASN A 771 51.31 43.75 14.94
CA ASN A 771 51.80 45.00 14.37
C ASN A 771 51.06 46.22 14.93
N LEU A 772 49.73 46.15 15.06
CA LEU A 772 48.93 47.20 15.70
C LEU A 772 49.33 47.39 17.17
N PHE A 773 49.59 46.30 17.89
CA PHE A 773 50.09 46.33 19.26
C PHE A 773 51.46 47.01 19.35
N THR A 774 52.41 46.61 18.51
CA THR A 774 53.78 47.15 18.50
C THR A 774 53.77 48.65 18.20
N GLN A 775 52.94 49.10 17.24
CA GLN A 775 52.75 50.52 16.95
C GLN A 775 52.15 51.32 18.11
N GLU A 776 51.27 50.70 18.92
CA GLU A 776 50.72 51.31 20.12
C GLU A 776 51.76 51.40 21.25
N MET A 777 52.64 50.40 21.37
CA MET A 777 53.71 50.32 22.38
C MET A 777 54.90 51.23 22.09
N ASP A 778 55.20 51.49 20.81
CA ASP A 778 56.27 52.42 20.37
C ASP A 778 55.89 53.90 20.48
N ARG A 779 54.71 54.22 21.04
CA ARG A 779 54.30 55.61 21.29
C ARG A 779 55.21 56.25 22.33
N VAL A 780 55.97 57.26 21.88
CA VAL A 780 56.79 58.11 22.73
C VAL A 780 55.93 58.72 23.83
N THR A 781 56.37 58.60 25.08
CA THR A 781 55.64 59.21 26.22
C THR A 781 55.45 60.72 26.00
N PRO A 782 54.33 61.32 26.46
CA PRO A 782 54.10 62.76 26.33
C PRO A 782 55.27 63.62 26.88
N GLU A 783 55.99 63.10 27.86
CA GLU A 783 57.18 63.74 28.44
C GLU A 783 58.42 63.68 27.54
N GLN A 784 58.66 62.58 26.83
CA GLN A 784 59.75 62.46 25.85
C GLN A 784 59.49 63.30 24.60
N GLU A 785 58.23 63.43 24.18
CA GLU A 785 57.83 64.28 23.06
C GLU A 785 57.98 65.77 23.43
N ALA A 786 57.61 66.15 24.67
CA ALA A 786 57.86 67.47 25.22
C ALA A 786 59.35 67.78 25.44
N ALA A 787 60.17 66.80 25.84
CA ALA A 787 61.62 66.96 26.02
C ALA A 787 62.39 67.16 24.71
N ARG A 788 61.86 66.63 23.59
CA ARG A 788 62.42 66.79 22.24
C ARG A 788 62.22 68.22 21.69
N ASN A 789 61.16 68.90 22.13
CA ASN A 789 60.79 70.24 21.66
C ASN A 789 61.27 71.40 22.56
N LYS A 790 62.03 71.15 23.63
CA LYS A 790 62.53 72.20 24.56
C LYS A 790 63.91 72.74 24.19
N THR A 791 64.05 74.07 24.26
CA THR A 791 65.29 74.83 23.97
C THR A 791 66.36 74.61 25.06
N GLN A 792 67.65 74.70 24.73
CA GLN A 792 68.79 74.38 25.63
C GLN A 792 68.73 75.02 27.04
N LYS A 793 68.12 76.20 27.19
CA LYS A 793 67.96 76.87 28.49
C LYS A 793 66.93 76.19 29.41
N GLU A 794 65.93 75.51 28.87
CA GLU A 794 64.88 74.85 29.66
C GLU A 794 65.28 73.46 30.16
N LYS A 795 66.21 72.79 29.45
CA LYS A 795 66.76 71.48 29.87
C LYS A 795 67.56 71.56 31.17
N LEU A 796 68.23 72.70 31.42
CA LEU A 796 69.08 72.89 32.59
C LEU A 796 68.27 73.16 33.87
N LEU A 797 67.09 73.78 33.75
CA LEU A 797 66.19 74.06 34.88
C LEU A 797 65.44 72.79 35.34
N ALA A 798 65.15 71.86 34.42
CA ALA A 798 64.47 70.60 34.71
C ALA A 798 65.37 69.60 35.48
N TYR A 799 66.69 69.61 35.21
CA TYR A 799 67.67 68.70 35.84
C TYR A 799 67.78 68.88 37.36
N PHE A 800 67.49 70.07 37.88
CA PHE A 800 67.56 70.35 39.32
C PHE A 800 66.29 69.96 40.10
N ASN A 801 65.19 69.59 39.43
CA ASN A 801 63.90 69.33 40.08
C ASN A 801 63.28 67.95 39.77
N SER A 802 63.95 67.07 39.01
CA SER A 802 63.41 65.73 38.74
C SER A 802 63.86 64.72 39.81
N LYS A 803 63.00 64.48 40.81
CA LYS A 803 62.91 63.15 41.41
C LYS A 803 62.15 62.29 40.41
N GLU A 804 62.85 61.43 39.69
CA GLU A 804 62.22 60.45 38.79
C GLU A 804 61.27 59.56 39.60
N LYS A 805 59.98 59.73 39.35
CA LYS A 805 58.96 58.72 39.65
C LYS A 805 58.68 58.07 38.29
N VAL A 806 59.20 56.87 38.08
CA VAL A 806 58.85 56.08 36.90
C VAL A 806 57.36 55.74 37.03
N GLU A 807 56.51 56.35 36.19
CA GLU A 807 55.12 55.93 36.10
C GLU A 807 55.03 54.60 35.33
N PRO A 808 54.25 53.61 35.81
CA PRO A 808 54.03 52.37 35.08
C PRO A 808 53.43 52.65 33.71
N PHE A 809 53.91 51.94 32.69
CA PHE A 809 53.30 51.99 31.36
C PHE A 809 51.82 51.61 31.45
N ASN A 810 50.91 52.50 31.03
CA ASN A 810 49.47 52.30 31.15
C ASN A 810 48.93 51.72 29.84
N PHE A 811 48.62 50.42 29.83
CA PHE A 811 48.02 49.77 28.67
C PHE A 811 46.63 50.37 28.38
N LEU A 812 46.37 50.68 27.11
CA LEU A 812 45.05 51.11 26.68
C LEU A 812 44.07 49.92 26.79
N PRO A 813 42.79 50.14 27.17
CA PRO A 813 41.78 49.08 27.16
C PRO A 813 41.72 48.33 25.82
N GLU A 814 41.87 49.05 24.71
CA GLU A 814 41.90 48.52 23.34
C GLU A 814 43.11 47.60 23.09
N THR A 815 44.21 47.81 23.79
CA THR A 815 45.40 46.95 23.74
C THR A 815 45.15 45.62 24.46
N CYS A 816 44.46 45.65 25.60
CA CYS A 816 44.06 44.43 26.31
C CYS A 816 43.07 43.59 25.50
N VAL A 817 42.16 44.23 24.75
CA VAL A 817 41.22 43.54 23.86
C VAL A 817 41.94 42.80 22.73
N LYS A 818 43.02 43.36 22.17
CA LYS A 818 43.86 42.68 21.16
C LYS A 818 44.46 41.37 21.68
N PHE A 819 44.92 41.32 22.94
CA PHE A 819 45.37 40.08 23.55
C PHE A 819 44.23 39.08 23.77
N ASN A 820 43.08 39.56 24.24
CA ASN A 820 41.91 38.71 24.41
C ASN A 820 41.41 38.15 23.07
N ASN A 821 41.58 38.87 21.96
CA ASN A 821 41.29 38.35 20.63
C ASN A 821 42.22 37.19 20.25
N ILE A 822 43.50 37.26 20.59
CA ILE A 822 44.46 36.16 20.33
C ILE A 822 44.10 34.95 21.19
N GLU A 823 43.78 35.14 22.47
CA GLU A 823 43.32 34.07 23.37
C GLU A 823 42.04 33.41 22.84
N TYR A 824 41.06 34.22 22.42
CA TYR A 824 39.84 33.72 21.80
C TYR A 824 40.13 32.95 20.50
N ALA A 825 41.06 33.42 19.67
CA ALA A 825 41.45 32.74 18.45
C ALA A 825 42.04 31.34 18.70
N ILE A 826 42.82 31.17 19.78
CA ILE A 826 43.33 29.85 20.21
C ILE A 826 42.15 28.92 20.54
N HIS A 827 41.21 29.38 21.36
CA HIS A 827 40.03 28.59 21.72
C HIS A 827 39.16 28.21 20.53
N GLN A 828 38.99 29.12 19.56
CA GLN A 828 38.21 28.82 18.35
C GLN A 828 38.96 27.88 17.40
N LEU A 829 40.29 27.93 17.35
CA LEU A 829 41.10 26.99 16.57
C LEU A 829 40.92 25.55 17.07
N ASP A 830 40.92 25.33 18.39
CA ASP A 830 40.65 24.01 18.99
C ASP A 830 39.26 23.47 18.59
N LEU A 831 38.26 24.35 18.46
CA LEU A 831 36.93 23.96 18.00
C LEU A 831 36.92 23.59 16.52
N ILE A 832 37.63 24.33 15.68
CA ILE A 832 37.78 24.04 14.25
C ILE A 832 38.48 22.68 14.07
N GLU A 833 39.57 22.42 14.78
CA GLU A 833 40.33 21.18 14.71
C GLU A 833 39.44 19.96 15.03
N LYS A 834 38.69 20.05 16.14
CA LYS A 834 37.70 19.03 16.52
C LYS A 834 36.61 18.86 15.46
N SER A 835 36.16 19.96 14.86
CA SER A 835 35.12 19.91 13.84
C SER A 835 35.59 19.21 12.56
N ILE A 836 36.81 19.47 12.09
CA ILE A 836 37.36 18.87 10.86
C ILE A 836 37.75 17.41 11.09
N ASN A 837 38.05 17.03 12.35
CA ASN A 837 38.62 15.73 12.69
C ASN A 837 39.94 15.51 11.92
N VAL A 838 40.89 16.40 12.21
CA VAL A 838 42.21 16.44 11.54
C VAL A 838 42.95 15.11 11.69
N ASP A 839 42.80 14.42 12.83
CA ASP A 839 43.35 13.09 13.06
C ASP A 839 42.84 12.04 12.07
N ARG A 840 41.52 12.01 11.80
CA ARG A 840 40.93 11.14 10.78
C ARG A 840 41.47 11.47 9.39
N CYS A 841 41.52 12.75 9.03
CA CYS A 841 42.03 13.19 7.74
C CYS A 841 43.49 12.77 7.54
N ALA A 842 44.34 12.99 8.55
CA ALA A 842 45.74 12.59 8.53
C ALA A 842 45.91 11.08 8.41
N ALA A 843 45.11 10.29 9.14
CA ALA A 843 45.13 8.83 9.07
C ALA A 843 44.72 8.30 7.68
N ILE A 844 43.67 8.85 7.09
CA ILE A 844 43.21 8.48 5.74
C ILE A 844 44.26 8.83 4.70
N ILE A 845 44.83 10.03 4.77
CA ILE A 845 45.91 10.46 3.88
C ILE A 845 47.12 9.54 4.06
N ALA A 846 47.55 9.23 5.28
CA ALA A 846 48.68 8.34 5.52
C ALA A 846 48.46 6.91 4.99
N LYS A 847 47.22 6.42 5.03
CA LYS A 847 46.82 5.10 4.54
C LYS A 847 46.77 5.02 3.01
N ASN A 848 46.26 6.07 2.36
CA ASN A 848 45.99 6.08 0.91
C ASN A 848 47.05 6.82 0.08
N THR A 849 47.91 7.62 0.72
CA THR A 849 49.16 8.04 0.09
C THR A 849 49.95 6.77 -0.15
N PRO A 850 50.27 6.41 -1.41
CA PRO A 850 51.16 5.29 -1.64
C PRO A 850 52.38 5.55 -0.77
N VAL A 851 52.73 4.59 0.09
CA VAL A 851 54.01 4.63 0.78
C VAL A 851 54.98 4.95 -0.33
N TYR A 852 55.52 6.17 -0.29
CA TYR A 852 56.72 6.45 -1.03
C TYR A 852 57.68 5.47 -0.35
N GLN A 853 57.75 4.24 -0.88
CA GLN A 853 58.93 3.44 -0.74
C GLN A 853 59.97 4.46 -1.15
N PRO A 854 60.79 4.98 -0.22
CA PRO A 854 61.80 5.95 -0.59
C PRO A 854 62.44 5.30 -1.79
N LYS A 855 62.20 5.88 -2.99
CA LYS A 855 62.61 5.32 -4.29
C LYS A 855 63.97 4.81 -3.96
N LYS A 856 64.18 3.48 -3.87
CA LYS A 856 65.32 2.88 -3.17
C LYS A 856 66.48 3.76 -3.51
N GLN A 857 66.87 4.68 -2.60
CA GLN A 857 67.57 5.88 -3.05
C GLN A 857 68.73 5.26 -3.78
N SER A 858 68.84 5.53 -5.09
CA SER A 858 70.13 5.42 -5.76
C SER A 858 71.04 6.02 -4.73
N SER A 859 71.90 5.20 -4.12
CA SER A 859 72.66 5.62 -2.96
C SER A 859 73.50 6.77 -3.49
N ASN A 860 73.00 7.99 -3.34
CA ASN A 860 73.66 9.18 -3.81
C ASN A 860 74.70 9.37 -2.73
N LYS A 861 75.78 8.61 -2.92
CA LYS A 861 77.01 8.70 -2.17
C LYS A 861 77.63 10.00 -2.64
N TYR A 862 77.51 11.03 -1.82
CA TYR A 862 78.17 12.31 -2.05
C TYR A 862 79.63 12.17 -1.62
N LEU A 863 80.56 12.39 -2.54
CA LEU A 863 82.00 12.40 -2.27
C LEU A 863 82.42 13.83 -1.96
N PHE A 864 82.81 14.10 -0.73
CA PHE A 864 83.36 15.39 -0.30
C PHE A 864 84.89 15.31 -0.28
N THR A 865 85.54 16.24 -0.97
CA THR A 865 87.00 16.41 -0.94
C THR A 865 87.33 17.54 0.03
N ILE A 866 87.91 17.20 1.19
CA ILE A 866 88.31 18.15 2.23
C ILE A 866 89.81 18.35 2.14
N LYS A 867 90.26 19.59 1.93
CA LYS A 867 91.67 19.96 2.02
C LYS A 867 91.95 20.68 3.34
N ILE A 868 92.75 20.06 4.19
CA ILE A 868 93.28 20.65 5.43
C ILE A 868 94.52 21.44 5.04
N VAL A 869 94.44 22.77 5.06
CA VAL A 869 95.50 23.65 4.55
C VAL A 869 96.51 23.97 5.64
N GLU A 870 96.10 24.71 6.67
CA GLU A 870 96.97 25.20 7.74
C GLU A 870 96.22 25.41 9.05
N ALA A 871 96.95 25.51 10.14
CA ALA A 871 96.49 26.05 11.41
C ALA A 871 97.49 27.12 11.87
N GLU A 872 97.00 28.12 12.59
CA GLU A 872 97.81 29.24 13.09
C GLU A 872 97.61 29.38 14.61
N ASP A 873 98.63 29.92 15.29
CA ASP A 873 98.61 30.24 16.72
C ASP A 873 98.22 29.06 17.63
N LEU A 874 98.74 27.86 17.35
CA LEU A 874 98.50 26.69 18.20
C LEU A 874 99.16 26.83 19.58
N LYS A 875 98.57 26.14 20.57
CA LYS A 875 99.13 26.05 21.93
C LYS A 875 100.46 25.26 21.89
N ALA A 876 101.53 25.88 22.39
CA ALA A 876 102.80 25.19 22.65
C ALA A 876 102.60 24.12 23.73
N CYS A 877 102.79 22.86 23.36
CA CYS A 877 102.60 21.71 24.25
C CYS A 877 103.95 21.05 24.60
N ASP A 878 104.97 21.19 23.75
CA ASP A 878 106.33 20.75 24.04
C ASP A 878 107.14 21.71 24.92
N ILE A 879 108.12 21.17 25.65
CA ILE A 879 109.08 21.91 26.50
C ILE A 879 109.92 22.92 25.69
N ASN A 880 110.06 22.71 24.39
CA ASN A 880 110.79 23.60 23.47
C ASN A 880 110.00 24.87 23.09
N GLY A 881 108.76 25.02 23.55
CA GLY A 881 107.88 26.15 23.22
C GLY A 881 107.22 26.06 21.84
N LEU A 882 107.26 24.89 21.21
CA LEU A 882 106.62 24.55 19.94
C LEU A 882 105.65 23.37 20.15
N SER A 883 105.11 22.83 19.07
CA SER A 883 104.31 21.60 19.06
C SER A 883 104.63 20.83 17.77
N ASP A 884 104.33 19.55 17.76
CA ASP A 884 104.32 18.61 16.63
C ASP A 884 102.86 18.30 16.19
N PRO A 885 102.08 19.28 15.70
CA PRO A 885 100.64 19.11 15.48
C PRO A 885 100.29 18.17 14.31
N TYR A 886 99.18 17.44 14.47
CA TYR A 886 98.46 16.72 13.42
C TYR A 886 96.94 16.80 13.61
N VAL A 887 96.18 16.72 12.52
CA VAL A 887 94.70 16.78 12.54
C VAL A 887 94.12 15.39 12.34
N VAL A 888 93.14 15.05 13.17
CA VAL A 888 92.29 13.86 13.04
C VAL A 888 90.88 14.31 12.69
N LEU A 889 90.35 13.83 11.56
CA LEU A 889 88.93 13.98 11.22
C LEU A 889 88.17 12.79 11.80
N GLY A 890 87.17 13.06 12.62
CA GLY A 890 86.26 12.06 13.19
C GLY A 890 84.82 12.30 12.75
N ASP A 891 84.04 11.22 12.68
CA ASP A 891 82.59 11.26 12.50
C ASP A 891 81.87 11.66 13.81
N GLU A 892 80.54 11.76 13.81
CA GLU A 892 79.68 12.11 14.97
C GLU A 892 79.90 11.18 16.18
N TYR A 893 80.32 9.94 15.94
CA TYR A 893 80.67 8.95 16.98
C TYR A 893 82.16 8.96 17.37
N HIS A 894 82.91 10.00 16.98
CA HIS A 894 84.36 10.13 17.17
C HIS A 894 85.20 9.00 16.53
N LYS A 895 84.63 8.27 15.57
CA LYS A 895 85.36 7.29 14.79
C LYS A 895 86.29 8.02 13.82
N ARG A 896 87.58 7.75 13.91
CA ARG A 896 88.63 8.34 13.06
C ARG A 896 88.42 7.98 11.58
N LEU A 897 88.23 9.00 10.75
CA LEU A 897 88.08 8.91 9.28
C LEU A 897 89.40 9.17 8.57
N ALA A 898 90.18 10.15 9.03
CA ALA A 898 91.49 10.47 8.47
C ALA A 898 92.42 11.08 9.52
N LYS A 899 93.72 11.05 9.23
CA LYS A 899 94.79 11.70 10.03
C LYS A 899 95.80 12.29 9.07
N THR A 900 96.19 13.54 9.29
CA THR A 900 97.28 14.18 8.55
C THR A 900 98.64 13.68 9.04
N ARG A 901 99.70 14.03 8.32
CA ARG A 901 101.07 13.95 8.81
C ARG A 901 101.27 14.87 10.01
N VAL A 902 102.26 14.50 10.80
CA VAL A 902 102.77 15.29 11.93
C VAL A 902 103.71 16.35 11.37
N MET A 903 103.48 17.60 11.73
CA MET A 903 104.34 18.72 11.36
C MET A 903 105.21 19.07 12.55
N TYR A 904 106.51 18.77 12.48
CA TYR A 904 107.38 18.89 13.65
C TYR A 904 107.75 20.36 13.96
N SER A 905 107.79 20.70 15.25
CA SER A 905 108.34 21.93 15.82
C SER A 905 107.75 23.21 15.20
N THR A 906 106.42 23.32 15.16
CA THR A 906 105.72 24.51 14.65
C THR A 906 104.37 24.75 15.32
N LEU A 907 104.07 26.00 15.65
CA LEU A 907 102.73 26.44 16.09
C LEU A 907 101.83 26.88 14.94
N ASN A 908 102.40 27.00 13.73
CA ASN A 908 101.71 27.39 12.51
C ASN A 908 101.88 26.29 11.44
N PRO A 909 101.35 25.08 11.67
CA PRO A 909 101.55 23.98 10.73
C PRO A 909 100.79 24.21 9.43
N ARG A 910 101.45 23.85 8.33
CA ARG A 910 100.84 23.79 7.00
C ARG A 910 100.78 22.33 6.55
N PHE A 911 99.59 21.75 6.56
CA PHE A 911 99.35 20.34 6.26
C PHE A 911 99.25 20.11 4.74
N ASP A 912 98.49 20.96 4.04
CA ASP A 912 98.18 20.82 2.61
C ASP A 912 97.69 19.42 2.20
N GLU A 913 96.97 18.72 3.09
CA GLU A 913 96.50 17.36 2.88
C GLU A 913 95.03 17.29 2.48
N THR A 914 94.73 16.45 1.50
CA THR A 914 93.39 16.27 0.96
C THR A 914 92.86 14.89 1.34
N VAL A 915 91.63 14.85 1.84
CA VAL A 915 90.92 13.63 2.24
C VAL A 915 89.58 13.58 1.52
N GLU A 916 89.22 12.41 1.03
CA GLU A 916 87.92 12.17 0.41
C GLU A 916 86.99 11.40 1.37
N ILE A 917 85.80 11.94 1.62
CA ILE A 917 84.82 11.38 2.54
C ILE A 917 83.52 11.14 1.78
N THR A 918 83.06 9.90 1.77
CA THR A 918 81.79 9.53 1.15
C THR A 918 80.66 9.55 2.18
N THR A 919 79.61 10.31 1.93
CA THR A 919 78.45 10.44 2.83
C THR A 919 77.15 10.10 2.09
N GLY A 920 76.15 9.62 2.82
CA GLY A 920 74.80 9.33 2.29
C GLY A 920 73.80 10.48 2.49
N GLY A 921 74.23 11.61 3.05
CA GLY A 921 73.40 12.73 3.48
C GLY A 921 74.22 13.75 4.30
N PRO A 922 73.58 14.73 4.95
CA PRO A 922 74.27 15.69 5.82
C PRO A 922 74.96 14.99 7.00
N VAL A 923 76.24 15.29 7.25
CA VAL A 923 77.06 14.71 8.34
C VAL A 923 77.85 15.81 9.04
N LEU A 924 77.94 15.76 10.37
CA LEU A 924 78.79 16.65 11.16
C LEU A 924 80.12 15.97 11.51
N LEU A 925 81.22 16.40 10.90
CA LEU A 925 82.56 15.94 11.21
C LEU A 925 83.18 16.77 12.34
N THR A 926 84.11 16.18 13.09
CA THR A 926 84.93 16.88 14.07
C THR A 926 86.40 16.81 13.67
N ALA A 927 87.00 17.96 13.37
CA ALA A 927 88.45 18.08 13.20
C ALA A 927 89.10 18.32 14.56
N THR A 928 89.96 17.40 14.98
CA THR A 928 90.68 17.48 16.26
C THR A 928 92.17 17.61 16.01
N ILE A 929 92.80 18.63 16.58
CA ILE A 929 94.25 18.82 16.53
C ILE A 929 94.89 18.22 17.77
N TRP A 930 95.91 17.41 17.55
CA TRP A 930 96.70 16.73 18.55
C TRP A 930 98.16 17.08 18.39
N ASP A 931 98.90 17.08 19.49
CA ASP A 931 100.34 17.19 19.51
C ASP A 931 101.01 15.81 19.55
N HIS A 932 102.08 15.60 18.78
CA HIS A 932 102.74 14.31 18.67
C HIS A 932 103.93 14.15 19.62
N ASP A 933 103.69 13.60 20.81
CA ASP A 933 104.78 13.18 21.69
C ASP A 933 105.49 11.89 21.27
N THR A 934 106.83 11.91 21.25
CA THR A 934 107.66 10.72 21.00
C THR A 934 107.70 9.74 22.19
N VAL A 935 107.38 10.21 23.40
CA VAL A 935 107.33 9.40 24.63
C VAL A 935 106.15 9.87 25.48
N GLY A 936 105.02 9.13 25.47
CA GLY A 936 103.84 9.46 26.28
C GLY A 936 102.53 9.35 25.50
N GLU A 937 101.45 9.85 26.09
CA GLU A 937 100.18 10.10 25.39
C GLU A 937 100.24 11.46 24.70
N HIS A 938 99.61 11.55 23.53
CA HIS A 938 99.54 12.78 22.72
C HIS A 938 98.68 13.86 23.37
N ASP A 939 99.19 15.09 23.44
CA ASP A 939 98.45 16.21 24.01
C ASP A 939 97.30 16.70 23.10
N TYR A 940 96.13 16.94 23.70
CA TYR A 940 94.98 17.52 23.00
C TYR A 940 95.15 19.04 22.88
N VAL A 941 95.19 19.54 21.64
CA VAL A 941 95.33 20.98 21.37
C VAL A 941 93.96 21.65 21.25
N GLY A 942 93.02 21.00 20.53
CA GLY A 942 91.65 21.49 20.43
C GLY A 942 90.85 20.85 19.29
N ARG A 943 89.55 21.19 19.16
CA ARG A 943 88.68 20.67 18.10
C ARG A 943 87.75 21.72 17.48
N ALA A 944 87.28 21.45 16.27
CA ALA A 944 86.27 22.24 15.57
C ALA A 944 85.28 21.35 14.79
N PRO A 945 83.98 21.64 14.82
CA PRO A 945 82.99 20.93 14.00
C PRO A 945 82.98 21.44 12.55
N ILE A 946 82.77 20.53 11.60
CA ILE A 946 82.68 20.79 10.16
C ILE A 946 81.40 20.12 9.65
N LYS A 947 80.40 20.90 9.23
CA LYS A 947 79.14 20.37 8.68
C LYS A 947 79.29 20.13 7.18
N LEU A 948 79.18 18.87 6.76
CA LEU A 948 79.10 18.47 5.35
C LEU A 948 77.63 18.27 4.99
N ASP A 949 77.04 19.20 4.26
CA ASP A 949 75.62 19.13 3.88
C ASP A 949 75.49 19.27 2.36
N PRO A 950 75.03 18.23 1.64
CA PRO A 950 74.90 18.27 0.18
C PRO A 950 74.08 19.45 -0.34
N SER A 951 73.12 19.97 0.45
CA SER A 951 72.33 21.15 0.06
C SER A 951 73.14 22.44 0.07
N TYR A 952 74.17 22.53 0.93
CA TYR A 952 75.05 23.70 1.01
C TYR A 952 76.15 23.69 -0.04
N PHE A 953 76.48 22.54 -0.64
CA PHE A 953 77.56 22.38 -1.64
C PHE A 953 77.02 21.98 -3.03
N GLY A 954 75.73 22.24 -3.30
CA GLY A 954 75.06 21.86 -4.56
C GLY A 954 75.51 22.64 -5.80
N ASP A 955 76.31 23.70 -5.61
CA ASP A 955 76.93 24.53 -6.65
C ASP A 955 78.27 23.97 -7.16
N TYR A 956 78.81 22.92 -6.51
CA TYR A 956 80.12 22.30 -6.81
C TYR A 956 81.33 23.26 -6.70
N GLU A 957 81.15 24.43 -6.08
CA GLU A 957 82.24 25.39 -5.88
C GLU A 957 83.05 25.06 -4.61
N PRO A 958 84.40 25.14 -4.65
CA PRO A 958 85.22 24.99 -3.46
C PRO A 958 84.92 26.10 -2.45
N ARG A 959 84.60 25.74 -1.21
CA ARG A 959 84.41 26.70 -0.11
C ARG A 959 85.57 26.64 0.86
N VAL A 960 86.07 27.82 1.22
CA VAL A 960 87.10 27.99 2.25
C VAL A 960 86.39 28.33 3.56
N THR A 961 86.72 27.63 4.64
CA THR A 961 86.15 27.88 5.97
C THR A 961 87.28 27.98 6.98
N HIS A 962 87.31 29.06 7.74
CA HIS A 962 88.17 29.24 8.90
C HIS A 962 87.38 28.90 10.16
N ALA A 963 87.85 27.93 10.95
CA ALA A 963 87.18 27.49 12.15
C ALA A 963 88.06 27.78 13.37
N THR A 964 87.48 28.40 14.40
CA THR A 964 88.16 28.62 15.68
C THR A 964 88.15 27.32 16.49
N ILE A 965 89.34 26.90 16.90
CA ILE A 965 89.53 25.66 17.65
C ILE A 965 89.19 25.94 19.12
N GLN A 966 88.31 25.12 19.71
CA GLN A 966 87.99 25.22 21.14
C GLN A 966 88.98 24.37 21.95
N SER A 967 89.84 25.02 22.74
CA SER A 967 90.61 24.37 23.81
C SER A 967 89.69 24.25 25.04
N GLY A 968 89.48 23.03 25.52
CA GLY A 968 88.44 22.74 26.50
C GLY A 968 88.72 23.40 27.86
N SER A 969 87.97 24.45 28.20
CA SER A 969 87.57 24.85 29.58
C SER A 969 86.52 25.97 29.59
N SER A 970 85.38 25.82 28.88
CA SER A 970 84.09 26.47 29.24
C SER A 970 82.98 25.97 28.30
N MET A 971 82.08 25.11 28.78
CA MET A 971 80.78 24.89 28.15
C MET A 971 79.76 25.80 28.84
N ILE A 972 79.26 26.81 28.11
CA ILE A 972 77.88 27.30 28.17
C ILE A 972 77.42 27.47 26.72
#